data_AF-A0A933AHL0-F1
#
_entry.id   AF-A0A933AHL0-F1
#
_cell.length_a   1.000
_cell.length_b   1.000
_cell.length_c   1.000
_cell.angle_alpha   90.00
_cell.angle_beta   90.00
_cell.angle_gamma   90.00
#
_symmetry.space_group_name_H-M   'P 1'
#
loop_
_entity.id
_entity.type
_entity.pdbx_description
1 polymer ?
#
loop_
_entity_poly.entity_id
_entity_poly.type
_entity_poly.pdbx_seq_one_letter_code
_entity_poly.pdbx_strand_id
1 'polypeptide(L)'
;MFAVLLAVLLGGSVLVVSPQGPYTSLADALAAARNGDTIEVHGGRYVGNFVIDRSISLVGIGSPVLEGQGKGTVVRVAAPDVAVQDLVIRGSGENLEREDTGIVAVAPRARIEGNRLEDVLFGITLQQAPETVVRGNTIHGKDLPLARKGDAIRVWESPRSVVEGNTIQQARDLLFWYSEGTTIRGNHVRGGRYGLHLMFNHNTTIEGNVLEDNSVGVYLMYSRDVTIFGNTLARSRGPSGYAVGLKDTERVTVEGNVVRDNRVGLYMDTSPDSIAVFRRNAFAFNDIGAALLPGVQRATFSENAFLENQEQVAVRGGGDLKGNAWSQAGRGNYWSDYVGYDANGDGIGDAPYRSAGLFENITDRNPSLRLFGYSPAAQAVDLAARAFPLVRPQVKLEDAAPLMQPVLPPVLAGAPSPPVLPLLGASAVLVGLALGLVCISHVPFRSRPARRCGARAYARTPAISVRGLTKRFGRFTALADVTFAVAPGEAIALWGPNGAGKTTLLKCLLGLVSHRGSAEIEGWDAARQGKKARGLLGYVPQEPAFYPDLTVGQTMELIRRLRKTDAARVGQVLRTVGLEEQAGKPVRTLSGGMEQRLALAVALLSDPPVLLLDEPTANLDAASRDAFLELLQALKTAGKALVLTSHRFEEVEALCDRVLVLKEGRLVLAGTPDEVAQSLGLQTEVRLRVAASAVEKALAVLKAGGFVATRNSHALRVQVDARRKLQPLRALERAGVAVEDMDVEGPSWT
;
A
#
# COMPACT_ATOMS: atom_id res chain seq x y z
N MET A 1 26.00 8.61 37.34
CA MET A 1 26.22 9.59 38.45
C MET A 1 24.98 10.40 38.79
N PHE A 2 24.23 10.94 37.81
CA PHE A 2 23.01 11.73 38.08
C PHE A 2 21.82 10.91 38.63
N ALA A 3 21.60 9.68 38.13
CA ALA A 3 20.56 8.77 38.62
C ALA A 3 20.78 8.34 40.09
N VAL A 4 22.04 8.09 40.46
CA VAL A 4 22.44 7.74 41.83
C VAL A 4 22.21 8.90 42.80
N LEU A 5 22.48 10.15 42.38
CA LEU A 5 22.19 11.33 43.20
C LEU A 5 20.68 11.50 43.44
N LEU A 6 19.84 11.16 42.45
CA LEU A 6 18.38 11.28 42.56
C LEU A 6 17.77 10.18 43.45
N ALA A 7 18.30 8.95 43.39
CA ALA A 7 17.88 7.83 44.24
C ALA A 7 18.15 8.11 45.73
N VAL A 8 19.31 8.69 46.03
CA VAL A 8 19.69 9.10 47.39
C VAL A 8 18.82 10.26 47.90
N LEU A 9 18.40 11.18 47.02
CA LEU A 9 17.51 12.29 47.37
C LEU A 9 16.05 11.87 47.63
N LEU A 10 15.61 10.71 47.13
CA LEU A 10 14.24 10.18 47.28
C LEU A 10 14.12 9.07 48.35
N GLY A 11 15.20 8.75 49.08
CA GLY A 11 15.19 7.74 50.14
C GLY A 11 15.19 6.28 49.65
N GLY A 12 15.50 6.04 48.37
CA GLY A 12 15.62 4.71 47.79
C GLY A 12 16.96 4.03 48.13
N SER A 13 16.93 2.72 48.33
CA SER A 13 18.12 1.88 48.48
C SER A 13 18.70 1.48 47.11
N VAL A 14 20.02 1.25 47.07
CA VAL A 14 20.72 0.73 45.88
C VAL A 14 20.95 -0.76 46.04
N LEU A 15 20.41 -1.56 45.13
CA LEU A 15 20.63 -3.00 45.04
C LEU A 15 21.65 -3.27 43.93
N VAL A 16 22.71 -4.02 44.23
CA VAL A 16 23.77 -4.32 43.27
C VAL A 16 23.63 -5.76 42.77
N VAL A 17 23.39 -5.90 41.48
CA VAL A 17 23.36 -7.18 40.77
C VAL A 17 24.68 -7.38 40.05
N SER A 18 25.43 -8.42 40.40
CA SER A 18 26.68 -8.79 39.72
C SER A 18 26.94 -10.29 39.86
N PRO A 19 27.72 -10.93 38.97
CA PRO A 19 27.96 -12.37 39.05
C PRO A 19 28.63 -12.82 40.37
N GLN A 20 29.27 -11.90 41.10
CA GLN A 20 29.88 -12.12 42.42
C GLN A 20 29.30 -11.19 43.52
N GLY A 21 28.17 -10.56 43.25
CA GLY A 21 27.58 -9.52 44.10
C GLY A 21 26.58 -10.05 45.13
N PRO A 22 25.97 -9.15 45.92
CA PRO A 22 24.94 -9.51 46.89
C PRO A 22 23.69 -10.10 46.22
N TYR A 23 23.40 -9.70 44.99
CA TYR A 23 22.42 -10.36 44.12
C TYR A 23 23.13 -10.92 42.88
N THR A 24 23.09 -12.24 42.69
CA THR A 24 23.64 -12.90 41.50
C THR A 24 22.63 -13.04 40.37
N SER A 25 21.35 -12.83 40.67
CA SER A 25 20.22 -12.85 39.74
C SER A 25 19.48 -11.52 39.75
N LEU A 26 19.12 -11.02 38.56
CA LEU A 26 18.28 -9.84 38.44
C LEU A 26 16.85 -10.11 38.97
N ALA A 27 16.34 -11.33 38.82
CA ALA A 27 15.01 -11.67 39.32
C ALA A 27 14.92 -11.55 40.85
N ASP A 28 15.98 -11.94 41.56
CA ASP A 28 16.03 -11.86 43.03
C ASP A 28 16.11 -10.40 43.51
N ALA A 29 16.87 -9.56 42.81
CA ALA A 29 16.91 -8.13 43.11
C ALA A 29 15.58 -7.43 42.82
N LEU A 30 14.91 -7.77 41.71
CA LEU A 30 13.57 -7.25 41.40
C LEU A 30 12.54 -7.66 42.45
N ALA A 31 12.59 -8.90 42.95
CA ALA A 31 11.72 -9.38 44.01
C ALA A 31 11.96 -8.66 45.35
N ALA A 32 13.22 -8.32 45.66
CA ALA A 32 13.61 -7.63 46.89
C ALA A 32 13.42 -6.10 46.85
N ALA A 33 13.38 -5.50 45.66
CA ALA A 33 13.27 -4.06 45.49
C ALA A 33 11.94 -3.50 46.03
N ARG A 34 11.97 -2.22 46.41
CA ARG A 34 10.83 -1.40 46.83
C ARG A 34 10.70 -0.19 45.90
N ASN A 35 9.53 0.44 45.90
CA ASN A 35 9.33 1.67 45.14
C ASN A 35 10.37 2.74 45.56
N GLY A 36 10.98 3.39 44.58
CA GLY A 36 12.07 4.36 44.75
C GLY A 36 13.47 3.77 44.70
N ASP A 37 13.62 2.44 44.78
CA ASP A 37 14.94 1.79 44.75
C ASP A 37 15.60 1.91 43.36
N THR A 38 16.93 1.83 43.37
CA THR A 38 17.75 1.69 42.16
C THR A 38 18.42 0.33 42.15
N ILE A 39 18.28 -0.41 41.05
CA ILE A 39 18.98 -1.66 40.81
C ILE A 39 20.12 -1.37 39.83
N GLU A 40 21.36 -1.47 40.31
CA GLU A 40 22.54 -1.43 39.46
C GLU A 40 22.87 -2.83 38.95
N VAL A 41 22.81 -3.04 37.64
CA VAL A 41 23.19 -4.29 37.00
C VAL A 41 24.60 -4.13 36.44
N HIS A 42 25.56 -4.80 37.04
CA HIS A 42 26.96 -4.75 36.62
C HIS A 42 27.25 -5.76 35.51
N GLY A 43 28.36 -5.57 34.79
CA GLY A 43 28.75 -6.39 33.64
C GLY A 43 28.59 -7.89 33.88
N GLY A 44 27.84 -8.55 33.00
CA GLY A 44 27.42 -9.94 33.14
C GLY A 44 26.33 -10.30 32.14
N ARG A 45 25.96 -11.58 32.07
CA ARG A 45 24.83 -12.07 31.27
C ARG A 45 23.76 -12.62 32.20
N TYR A 46 22.57 -12.02 32.13
CA TYR A 46 21.41 -12.35 32.96
C TYR A 46 20.32 -12.92 32.06
N VAL A 47 20.05 -14.20 32.24
CA VAL A 47 19.16 -14.96 31.37
C VAL A 47 17.75 -14.97 31.98
N GLY A 48 16.76 -14.57 31.20
CA GLY A 48 15.36 -14.59 31.61
C GLY A 48 14.52 -13.51 30.93
N ASN A 49 13.22 -13.55 31.26
CA ASN A 49 12.26 -12.51 30.92
C ASN A 49 11.90 -11.79 32.22
N PHE A 50 12.05 -10.47 32.25
CA PHE A 50 11.99 -9.68 33.47
C PHE A 50 10.75 -8.80 33.47
N VAL A 51 10.00 -8.83 34.57
CA VAL A 51 8.85 -7.95 34.81
C VAL A 51 9.22 -6.97 35.90
N ILE A 52 9.08 -5.68 35.62
CA ILE A 52 9.32 -4.58 36.55
C ILE A 52 7.94 -4.05 36.96
N ASP A 53 7.46 -4.53 38.10
CA ASP A 53 6.13 -4.26 38.68
C ASP A 53 6.17 -3.25 39.84
N ARG A 54 7.33 -2.64 40.08
CA ARG A 54 7.58 -1.61 41.08
C ARG A 54 8.21 -0.39 40.43
N SER A 55 7.94 0.80 40.99
CA SER A 55 8.51 2.06 40.51
C SER A 55 9.98 2.17 40.91
N ILE A 56 10.88 1.65 40.07
CA ILE A 56 12.32 1.56 40.32
C ILE A 56 13.15 2.10 39.14
N SER A 57 14.43 2.35 39.39
CA SER A 57 15.41 2.60 38.33
C SER A 57 16.30 1.37 38.11
N LEU A 58 16.28 0.78 36.92
CA LEU A 58 17.16 -0.30 36.50
C LEU A 58 18.28 0.27 35.62
N VAL A 59 19.52 0.25 36.12
CA VAL A 59 20.67 0.94 35.51
C VAL A 59 21.81 -0.04 35.22
N GLY A 60 22.28 -0.07 33.98
CA GLY A 60 23.41 -0.90 33.56
C GLY A 60 24.77 -0.24 33.78
N ILE A 61 25.71 -0.99 34.37
CA ILE A 61 27.10 -0.58 34.60
C ILE A 61 28.03 -1.55 33.86
N GLY A 62 28.79 -1.05 32.89
CA GLY A 62 29.70 -1.89 32.09
C GLY A 62 28.99 -2.78 31.06
N SER A 63 27.87 -2.30 30.50
CA SER A 63 27.10 -2.98 29.43
C SER A 63 26.63 -4.40 29.78
N PRO A 64 25.89 -4.60 30.89
CA PRO A 64 25.28 -5.90 31.20
C PRO A 64 24.28 -6.34 30.11
N VAL A 65 24.14 -7.65 29.93
CA VAL A 65 23.28 -8.26 28.92
C VAL A 65 22.08 -8.94 29.57
N LEU A 66 20.87 -8.51 29.23
CA LEU A 66 19.61 -9.21 29.52
C LEU A 66 19.23 -10.07 28.31
N GLU A 67 19.14 -11.39 28.50
CA GLU A 67 18.98 -12.39 27.44
C GLU A 67 17.64 -13.14 27.57
N GLY A 68 16.75 -12.92 26.60
CA GLY A 68 15.41 -13.55 26.54
C GLY A 68 15.38 -14.96 25.90
N GLN A 69 16.51 -15.51 25.48
CA GLN A 69 16.64 -16.88 24.95
C GLN A 69 15.77 -17.20 23.71
N GLY A 70 15.41 -16.18 22.93
CA GLY A 70 14.55 -16.35 21.76
C GLY A 70 13.09 -16.65 22.12
N LYS A 71 12.62 -16.26 23.32
CA LYS A 71 11.26 -16.52 23.78
C LYS A 71 10.64 -15.29 24.41
N GLY A 72 9.47 -14.88 23.94
CA GLY A 72 8.68 -13.83 24.59
C GLY A 72 9.34 -12.46 24.58
N THR A 73 8.82 -11.59 25.44
CA THR A 73 9.32 -10.23 25.66
C THR A 73 10.39 -10.20 26.74
N VAL A 74 11.53 -9.56 26.51
CA VAL A 74 12.69 -9.62 27.41
C VAL A 74 12.47 -8.79 28.67
N VAL A 75 12.02 -7.54 28.54
CA VAL A 75 11.74 -6.63 29.66
C VAL A 75 10.31 -6.09 29.55
N ARG A 76 9.51 -6.25 30.60
CA ARG A 76 8.17 -5.68 30.72
C ARG A 76 8.11 -4.68 31.86
N VAL A 77 7.92 -3.41 31.53
CA VAL A 77 7.67 -2.32 32.47
C VAL A 77 6.17 -2.26 32.76
N ALA A 78 5.79 -2.69 33.96
CA ALA A 78 4.40 -2.83 34.41
C ALA A 78 4.01 -1.85 35.54
N ALA A 79 4.96 -1.05 36.04
CA ALA A 79 4.75 0.00 37.02
C ALA A 79 5.07 1.39 36.47
N PRO A 80 4.45 2.45 37.01
CA PRO A 80 4.74 3.81 36.60
C PRO A 80 6.13 4.26 37.05
N ASP A 81 6.66 5.31 36.42
CA ASP A 81 7.90 5.98 36.85
C ASP A 81 9.13 5.05 36.88
N VAL A 82 9.12 3.99 36.08
CA VAL A 82 10.23 3.06 35.92
C VAL A 82 11.27 3.61 34.95
N ALA A 83 12.53 3.57 35.35
CA ALA A 83 13.66 3.83 34.45
C ALA A 83 14.36 2.52 34.04
N VAL A 84 14.69 2.38 32.76
CA VAL A 84 15.47 1.27 32.18
C VAL A 84 16.60 1.91 31.37
N GLN A 85 17.82 1.83 31.88
CA GLN A 85 18.94 2.63 31.40
C GLN A 85 20.23 1.83 31.16
N ASP A 86 20.92 2.10 30.05
CA ASP A 86 22.29 1.63 29.78
C ASP A 86 22.47 0.09 29.78
N LEU A 87 21.43 -0.66 29.38
CA LEU A 87 21.45 -2.12 29.29
C LEU A 87 21.61 -2.60 27.84
N VAL A 88 22.18 -3.79 27.67
CA VAL A 88 22.05 -4.56 26.42
C VAL A 88 20.89 -5.54 26.56
N ILE A 89 19.92 -5.50 25.65
CA ILE A 89 18.73 -6.35 25.68
C ILE A 89 18.68 -7.13 24.39
N ARG A 90 18.63 -8.47 24.49
CA ARG A 90 18.70 -9.32 23.31
C ARG A 90 17.90 -10.61 23.42
N GLY A 91 17.64 -11.20 22.26
CA GLY A 91 17.04 -12.52 22.15
C GLY A 91 15.57 -12.53 22.54
N SER A 92 14.78 -11.57 22.06
CA SER A 92 13.31 -11.70 22.13
C SER A 92 12.85 -12.89 21.29
N GLY A 93 11.62 -13.35 21.51
CA GLY A 93 10.98 -14.32 20.64
C GLY A 93 10.67 -13.78 19.23
N GLU A 94 10.07 -14.65 18.41
CA GLU A 94 9.74 -14.39 17.00
C GLU A 94 8.24 -14.42 16.71
N ASN A 95 7.39 -14.44 17.75
CA ASN A 95 5.95 -14.48 17.57
C ASN A 95 5.38 -13.08 17.26
N LEU A 96 4.94 -12.88 16.02
CA LEU A 96 4.32 -11.62 15.57
C LEU A 96 2.95 -11.35 16.21
N GLU A 97 2.17 -12.39 16.52
CA GLU A 97 0.84 -12.24 17.14
C GLU A 97 0.94 -11.83 18.61
N ARG A 98 1.95 -12.33 19.32
CA ARG A 98 2.25 -11.94 20.70
C ARG A 98 3.08 -10.68 20.81
N GLU A 99 3.60 -10.20 19.69
CA GLU A 99 4.46 -9.02 19.60
C GLU A 99 5.68 -9.13 20.53
N ASP A 100 6.41 -10.24 20.41
CA ASP A 100 7.60 -10.49 21.24
C ASP A 100 8.60 -9.31 21.12
N THR A 101 8.82 -8.60 22.22
CA THR A 101 9.51 -7.29 22.23
C THR A 101 10.79 -7.30 23.07
N GLY A 102 11.76 -6.46 22.75
CA GLY A 102 12.89 -6.19 23.65
C GLY A 102 12.42 -5.57 24.96
N ILE A 103 11.82 -4.37 24.89
CA ILE A 103 11.21 -3.68 26.03
C ILE A 103 9.75 -3.33 25.70
N VAL A 104 8.80 -3.78 26.52
CA VAL A 104 7.41 -3.29 26.47
C VAL A 104 7.10 -2.46 27.72
N ALA A 105 6.51 -1.29 27.56
CA ALA A 105 5.96 -0.50 28.64
C ALA A 105 4.43 -0.47 28.55
N VAL A 106 3.79 -0.83 29.65
CA VAL A 106 2.33 -0.87 29.80
C VAL A 106 1.83 0.01 30.96
N ALA A 107 2.68 0.93 31.41
CA ALA A 107 2.45 1.84 32.53
C ALA A 107 3.04 3.22 32.21
N PRO A 108 2.50 4.31 32.80
CA PRO A 108 2.85 5.67 32.40
C PRO A 108 4.22 6.11 32.92
N ARG A 109 4.78 7.15 32.29
CA ARG A 109 6.00 7.86 32.72
C ARG A 109 7.26 6.99 32.81
N ALA A 110 7.35 5.96 31.97
CA ALA A 110 8.57 5.18 31.87
C ALA A 110 9.70 6.02 31.25
N ARG A 111 10.94 5.70 31.58
CA ARG A 111 12.15 6.27 30.96
C ARG A 111 13.00 5.14 30.41
N ILE A 112 13.08 5.02 29.10
CA ILE A 112 13.82 3.96 28.41
C ILE A 112 14.96 4.65 27.66
N GLU A 113 16.15 4.65 28.26
CA GLU A 113 17.24 5.55 27.83
C GLU A 113 18.58 4.83 27.65
N GLY A 114 19.31 5.13 26.58
CA GLY A 114 20.69 4.63 26.40
C GLY A 114 20.83 3.11 26.22
N ASN A 115 19.74 2.38 25.98
CA ASN A 115 19.79 0.92 25.85
C ASN A 115 20.24 0.50 24.44
N ARG A 116 20.87 -0.66 24.36
CA ARG A 116 21.22 -1.34 23.10
C ARG A 116 20.37 -2.58 22.94
N LEU A 117 19.46 -2.57 21.97
CA LEU A 117 18.57 -3.67 21.66
C LEU A 117 19.09 -4.40 20.42
N GLU A 118 19.37 -5.69 20.55
CA GLU A 118 19.96 -6.53 19.50
C GLU A 118 19.14 -7.81 19.34
N ASP A 119 18.97 -8.30 18.11
CA ASP A 119 18.28 -9.59 17.87
C ASP A 119 16.86 -9.62 18.50
N VAL A 120 16.14 -8.51 18.34
CA VAL A 120 14.76 -8.33 18.82
C VAL A 120 13.78 -8.26 17.65
N LEU A 121 12.61 -8.89 17.79
CA LEU A 121 11.56 -8.85 16.77
C LEU A 121 10.93 -7.45 16.75
N PHE A 122 10.41 -7.01 17.90
CA PHE A 122 10.02 -5.63 18.17
C PHE A 122 11.03 -5.00 19.13
N GLY A 123 11.44 -3.74 18.89
CA GLY A 123 12.42 -3.07 19.74
C GLY A 123 11.81 -2.60 21.06
N ILE A 124 11.16 -1.43 21.01
CA ILE A 124 10.52 -0.78 22.17
C ILE A 124 9.05 -0.54 21.85
N THR A 125 8.15 -1.09 22.67
CA THR A 125 6.71 -0.93 22.49
C THR A 125 6.10 -0.21 23.69
N LEU A 126 5.40 0.89 23.44
CA LEU A 126 4.58 1.62 24.40
C LEU A 126 3.12 1.27 24.13
N GLN A 127 2.46 0.67 25.10
CA GLN A 127 1.08 0.22 24.99
C GLN A 127 0.29 0.82 26.16
N GLN A 128 -0.46 1.90 25.88
CA GLN A 128 -1.17 2.66 26.92
C GLN A 128 -0.23 3.18 28.02
N ALA A 129 0.95 3.64 27.63
CA ALA A 129 2.03 4.11 28.49
C ALA A 129 2.32 5.60 28.25
N PRO A 130 1.41 6.51 28.64
CA PRO A 130 1.54 7.93 28.35
C PRO A 130 2.76 8.56 29.05
N GLU A 131 3.21 9.69 28.53
CA GLU A 131 4.33 10.47 29.10
C GLU A 131 5.65 9.68 29.19
N THR A 132 5.80 8.65 28.36
CA THR A 132 7.01 7.84 28.33
C THR A 132 8.10 8.50 27.48
N VAL A 133 9.34 8.43 27.95
CA VAL A 133 10.51 8.92 27.23
C VAL A 133 11.32 7.74 26.70
N VAL A 134 11.55 7.72 25.39
CA VAL A 134 12.41 6.77 24.68
C VAL A 134 13.57 7.54 24.06
N ARG A 135 14.74 7.52 24.71
CA ARG A 135 15.86 8.42 24.38
C ARG A 135 17.17 7.69 24.15
N GLY A 136 17.88 8.03 23.07
CA GLY A 136 19.28 7.62 22.90
C GLY A 136 19.50 6.11 22.81
N ASN A 137 18.46 5.34 22.45
CA ASN A 137 18.58 3.89 22.31
C ASN A 137 19.12 3.52 20.94
N THR A 138 19.87 2.43 20.87
CA THR A 138 20.27 1.81 19.59
C THR A 138 19.47 0.53 19.40
N ILE A 139 18.74 0.42 18.29
CA ILE A 139 17.87 -0.74 18.02
C ILE A 139 18.29 -1.39 16.72
N HIS A 140 18.65 -2.66 16.81
CA HIS A 140 18.95 -3.53 15.69
C HIS A 140 18.03 -4.75 15.73
N GLY A 141 17.08 -4.79 14.80
CA GLY A 141 16.09 -5.87 14.72
C GLY A 141 16.69 -7.22 14.32
N LYS A 142 15.87 -8.27 14.35
CA LYS A 142 16.22 -9.59 13.81
C LYS A 142 16.50 -9.55 12.31
N ASP A 143 17.44 -10.39 11.86
CA ASP A 143 17.74 -10.59 10.44
C ASP A 143 16.66 -11.46 9.78
N LEU A 144 15.51 -10.85 9.52
CA LEU A 144 14.35 -11.46 8.89
C LEU A 144 13.98 -10.71 7.60
N PRO A 145 13.27 -11.34 6.65
CA PRO A 145 12.66 -10.62 5.54
C PRO A 145 11.72 -9.51 6.07
N LEU A 146 11.63 -8.36 5.37
CA LEU A 146 10.88 -7.17 5.81
C LEU A 146 9.44 -7.48 6.28
N ALA A 147 8.74 -8.39 5.61
CA ALA A 147 7.37 -8.79 5.96
C ALA A 147 7.25 -9.53 7.31
N ARG A 148 8.35 -10.10 7.80
CA ARG A 148 8.44 -10.82 9.08
C ARG A 148 9.12 -10.01 10.19
N LYS A 149 9.65 -8.82 9.88
CA LYS A 149 10.23 -7.92 10.89
C LYS A 149 9.11 -7.26 11.70
N GLY A 150 9.37 -7.08 13.00
CA GLY A 150 8.57 -6.21 13.85
C GLY A 150 9.04 -4.75 13.77
N ASP A 151 8.34 -3.91 14.51
CA ASP A 151 8.58 -2.47 14.54
C ASP A 151 9.73 -2.14 15.50
N ALA A 152 10.53 -1.13 15.17
CA ALA A 152 11.65 -0.73 16.02
C ALA A 152 11.13 -0.03 17.27
N ILE A 153 10.24 0.93 17.07
CA ILE A 153 9.55 1.65 18.13
C ILE A 153 8.07 1.68 17.75
N ARG A 154 7.21 1.24 18.66
CA ARG A 154 5.77 1.30 18.51
C ARG A 154 5.16 2.07 19.66
N VAL A 155 4.40 3.11 19.35
CA VAL A 155 3.70 3.96 20.31
C VAL A 155 2.21 3.84 20.05
N TRP A 156 1.49 3.20 20.96
CA TRP A 156 0.04 2.96 20.83
C TRP A 156 -0.69 3.49 22.05
N GLU A 157 -1.67 4.37 21.83
CA GLU A 157 -2.49 5.00 22.87
C GLU A 157 -1.66 5.60 24.02
N SER A 158 -0.50 6.18 23.69
CA SER A 158 0.49 6.64 24.65
C SER A 158 0.78 8.13 24.43
N PRO A 159 -0.18 9.02 24.76
CA PRO A 159 -0.06 10.46 24.52
C PRO A 159 1.11 11.09 25.29
N ARG A 160 1.58 12.24 24.81
CA ARG A 160 2.68 13.03 25.38
C ARG A 160 3.99 12.27 25.51
N SER A 161 4.18 11.22 24.70
CA SER A 161 5.42 10.45 24.65
C SER A 161 6.50 11.18 23.85
N VAL A 162 7.76 11.00 24.26
CA VAL A 162 8.93 11.59 23.63
C VAL A 162 9.82 10.49 23.06
N VAL A 163 10.11 10.54 21.77
CA VAL A 163 11.00 9.61 21.08
C VAL A 163 12.14 10.40 20.47
N GLU A 164 13.33 10.34 21.08
CA GLU A 164 14.43 11.23 20.68
C GLU A 164 15.83 10.61 20.65
N GLY A 165 16.65 11.04 19.69
CA GLY A 165 18.05 10.65 19.62
C GLY A 165 18.29 9.14 19.42
N ASN A 166 17.29 8.37 18.98
CA ASN A 166 17.44 6.93 18.80
C ASN A 166 18.08 6.61 17.45
N THR A 167 18.90 5.56 17.42
CA THR A 167 19.52 5.03 16.19
C THR A 167 18.92 3.68 15.85
N ILE A 168 18.33 3.56 14.66
CA ILE A 168 17.53 2.39 14.27
C ILE A 168 18.02 1.86 12.93
N GLN A 169 18.31 0.57 12.91
CA GLN A 169 18.71 -0.17 11.71
C GLN A 169 17.98 -1.51 11.66
N GLN A 170 17.70 -1.99 10.45
CA GLN A 170 17.17 -3.33 10.23
C GLN A 170 15.83 -3.63 10.96
N ALA A 171 14.95 -2.64 11.09
CA ALA A 171 13.61 -2.81 11.64
C ALA A 171 12.54 -2.46 10.61
N ARG A 172 11.27 -2.84 10.85
CA ARG A 172 10.19 -2.61 9.88
C ARG A 172 9.76 -1.15 9.85
N ASP A 173 9.14 -0.66 10.93
CA ASP A 173 8.58 0.68 11.02
C ASP A 173 8.92 1.34 12.38
N LEU A 174 8.84 2.67 12.43
CA LEU A 174 8.53 3.39 13.68
C LEU A 174 7.07 3.84 13.59
N LEU A 175 6.24 3.35 14.52
CA LEU A 175 4.79 3.45 14.43
C LEU A 175 4.23 4.28 15.59
N PHE A 176 3.37 5.26 15.28
CA PHE A 176 2.69 6.10 16.27
C PHE A 176 1.19 6.15 15.98
N TRP A 177 0.40 5.52 16.84
CA TRP A 177 -1.05 5.40 16.70
C TRP A 177 -1.77 5.98 17.90
N TYR A 178 -2.79 6.79 17.65
CA TYR A 178 -3.70 7.32 18.67
C TYR A 178 -2.96 7.99 19.85
N SER A 179 -1.84 8.68 19.58
CA SER A 179 -0.94 9.21 20.61
C SER A 179 -0.74 10.71 20.45
N GLU A 180 -1.64 11.49 21.02
CA GLU A 180 -1.62 12.95 20.92
C GLU A 180 -0.44 13.59 21.68
N GLY A 181 0.10 14.70 21.17
CA GLY A 181 1.11 15.49 21.87
C GLY A 181 2.51 14.88 21.83
N THR A 182 2.82 14.02 20.86
CA THR A 182 4.13 13.36 20.79
C THR A 182 5.22 14.26 20.22
N THR A 183 6.44 14.07 20.72
CA THR A 183 7.65 14.72 20.21
C THR A 183 8.58 13.66 19.64
N ILE A 184 8.93 13.78 18.36
CA ILE A 184 9.80 12.87 17.63
C ILE A 184 10.99 13.67 17.11
N ARG A 185 12.16 13.57 17.77
CA ARG A 185 13.28 14.45 17.43
C ARG A 185 14.66 13.80 17.36
N GLY A 186 15.47 14.20 16.40
CA GLY A 186 16.88 13.80 16.32
C GLY A 186 17.10 12.29 16.16
N ASN A 187 16.12 11.52 15.69
CA ASN A 187 16.27 10.08 15.47
C ASN A 187 16.94 9.82 14.12
N HIS A 188 17.76 8.77 14.04
CA HIS A 188 18.35 8.27 12.80
C HIS A 188 17.73 6.92 12.46
N VAL A 189 16.98 6.85 11.35
CA VAL A 189 16.29 5.63 10.91
C VAL A 189 16.71 5.26 9.51
N ARG A 190 17.20 4.01 9.35
CA ARG A 190 17.67 3.50 8.07
C ARG A 190 17.21 2.08 7.76
N GLY A 191 16.89 1.84 6.49
CA GLY A 191 16.69 0.49 5.95
C GLY A 191 15.38 -0.17 6.38
N GLY A 192 14.36 0.62 6.72
CA GLY A 192 13.02 0.16 7.06
C GLY A 192 11.99 0.38 5.94
N ARG A 193 10.74 0.03 6.21
CA ARG A 193 9.61 0.36 5.34
C ARG A 193 9.19 1.81 5.58
N TYR A 194 8.65 2.12 6.76
CA TYR A 194 8.35 3.50 7.15
C TYR A 194 9.37 4.01 8.16
N GLY A 195 10.10 5.08 7.79
CA GLY A 195 10.96 5.79 8.72
C GLY A 195 10.18 6.33 9.91
N LEU A 196 9.03 6.95 9.65
CA LEU A 196 8.02 7.34 10.63
C LEU A 196 6.62 7.12 10.03
N HIS A 197 5.77 6.37 10.72
CA HIS A 197 4.38 6.13 10.33
C HIS A 197 3.43 6.56 11.44
N LEU A 198 2.60 7.55 11.15
CA LEU A 198 1.70 8.17 12.12
C LEU A 198 0.25 8.07 11.64
N MET A 199 -0.63 7.55 12.49
CA MET A 199 -2.07 7.46 12.21
C MET A 199 -2.87 7.97 13.41
N PHE A 200 -3.80 8.89 13.15
CA PHE A 200 -4.59 9.53 14.21
C PHE A 200 -3.71 10.16 15.31
N ASN A 201 -2.61 10.80 14.89
CA ASN A 201 -1.65 11.41 15.79
C ASN A 201 -1.80 12.93 15.69
N HIS A 202 -2.09 13.59 16.81
CA HIS A 202 -2.44 15.01 16.82
C HIS A 202 -1.41 15.81 17.62
N ASN A 203 -1.32 17.12 17.36
CA ASN A 203 -0.45 18.02 18.13
C ASN A 203 1.00 17.52 18.20
N THR A 204 1.56 17.14 17.05
CA THR A 204 2.81 16.36 16.96
C THR A 204 3.94 17.18 16.38
N THR A 205 5.13 17.05 16.96
CA THR A 205 6.35 17.67 16.43
C THR A 205 7.33 16.62 15.94
N ILE A 206 7.76 16.74 14.68
CA ILE A 206 8.75 15.89 14.03
C ILE A 206 9.94 16.77 13.62
N GLU A 207 11.04 16.71 14.38
CA GLU A 207 12.13 17.67 14.27
C GLU A 207 13.51 17.04 14.11
N GLY A 208 14.32 17.51 13.16
CA GLY A 208 15.75 17.19 13.11
C GLY A 208 16.08 15.70 12.93
N ASN A 209 15.15 14.89 12.43
CA ASN A 209 15.37 13.47 12.19
C ASN A 209 16.11 13.23 10.88
N VAL A 210 16.88 12.15 10.83
CA VAL A 210 17.58 11.66 9.63
C VAL A 210 16.95 10.35 9.21
N LEU A 211 16.19 10.38 8.11
CA LEU A 211 15.42 9.25 7.58
C LEU A 211 15.96 8.92 6.19
N GLU A 212 16.82 7.89 6.12
CA GLU A 212 17.52 7.55 4.89
C GLU A 212 17.32 6.10 4.47
N ASP A 213 17.29 5.84 3.16
CA ASP A 213 17.23 4.48 2.60
C ASP A 213 16.03 3.66 3.13
N ASN A 214 14.90 4.33 3.42
CA ASN A 214 13.64 3.71 3.80
C ASN A 214 12.73 3.53 2.56
N SER A 215 11.67 2.73 2.64
CA SER A 215 10.67 2.72 1.55
C SER A 215 9.84 4.02 1.52
N VAL A 216 9.61 4.62 2.68
CA VAL A 216 8.95 5.90 2.90
C VAL A 216 9.62 6.60 4.08
N GLY A 217 9.88 7.91 3.98
CA GLY A 217 10.45 8.71 5.05
C GLY A 217 9.44 8.92 6.18
N VAL A 218 8.54 9.89 6.03
CA VAL A 218 7.43 10.19 6.94
C VAL A 218 6.11 9.97 6.23
N TYR A 219 5.18 9.27 6.88
CA TYR A 219 3.81 9.12 6.41
C TYR A 219 2.81 9.47 7.50
N LEU A 220 1.98 10.49 7.25
CA LEU A 220 0.93 10.98 8.14
C LEU A 220 -0.44 10.62 7.59
N MET A 221 -1.29 10.03 8.43
CA MET A 221 -2.66 9.68 8.09
C MET A 221 -3.63 10.19 9.15
N TYR A 222 -4.73 10.82 8.75
CA TYR A 222 -5.84 11.20 9.65
C TYR A 222 -5.36 12.03 10.86
N SER A 223 -4.37 12.88 10.64
CA SER A 223 -3.62 13.58 11.69
C SER A 223 -3.78 15.08 11.55
N ARG A 224 -3.76 15.80 12.67
CA ARG A 224 -3.97 17.25 12.68
C ARG A 224 -2.98 17.98 13.58
N ASP A 225 -2.70 19.23 13.25
CA ASP A 225 -1.79 20.08 14.03
C ASP A 225 -0.40 19.43 14.14
N VAL A 226 0.21 19.15 12.98
CA VAL A 226 1.52 18.46 12.91
C VAL A 226 2.56 19.38 12.29
N THR A 227 3.72 19.49 12.96
CA THR A 227 4.87 20.25 12.47
C THR A 227 6.02 19.31 12.12
N ILE A 228 6.52 19.39 10.88
CA ILE A 228 7.68 18.67 10.37
C ILE A 228 8.78 19.70 10.07
N PHE A 229 9.81 19.76 10.91
CA PHE A 229 10.82 20.82 10.83
C PHE A 229 12.27 20.30 10.80
N GLY A 230 13.08 20.81 9.89
CA GLY A 230 14.54 20.58 9.92
C GLY A 230 14.99 19.13 9.73
N ASN A 231 14.16 18.27 9.14
CA ASN A 231 14.49 16.86 8.93
C ASN A 231 15.27 16.65 7.62
N THR A 232 16.10 15.60 7.58
CA THR A 232 16.73 15.10 6.36
C THR A 232 16.05 13.81 5.91
N LEU A 233 15.38 13.84 4.76
CA LEU A 233 14.68 12.71 4.17
C LEU A 233 15.30 12.38 2.82
N ALA A 234 16.01 11.26 2.75
CA ALA A 234 16.78 10.93 1.56
C ALA A 234 16.62 9.49 1.09
N ARG A 235 16.70 9.29 -0.23
CA ARG A 235 16.78 7.96 -0.84
C ARG A 235 15.62 7.05 -0.47
N SER A 236 14.41 7.62 -0.34
CA SER A 236 13.19 6.84 -0.13
C SER A 236 12.82 6.12 -1.42
N ARG A 237 13.06 4.81 -1.47
CA ARG A 237 12.90 3.99 -2.68
C ARG A 237 12.05 2.75 -2.34
N GLY A 238 10.93 2.60 -3.05
CA GLY A 238 9.95 1.52 -2.84
C GLY A 238 8.72 1.73 -3.73
N PRO A 239 7.67 0.90 -3.62
CA PRO A 239 6.44 1.08 -4.40
C PRO A 239 5.86 2.50 -4.26
N SER A 240 5.89 3.04 -3.05
CA SER A 240 5.53 4.44 -2.74
C SER A 240 6.73 5.39 -2.80
N GLY A 241 7.87 5.11 -2.14
CA GLY A 241 9.08 5.94 -2.30
C GLY A 241 8.90 7.42 -1.94
N TYR A 242 8.01 7.72 -0.99
CA TYR A 242 7.69 9.09 -0.58
C TYR A 242 8.65 9.55 0.50
N ALA A 243 9.19 10.75 0.41
CA ALA A 243 9.93 11.34 1.52
C ALA A 243 8.95 11.82 2.60
N VAL A 244 7.99 12.66 2.23
CA VAL A 244 6.87 13.08 3.08
C VAL A 244 5.56 12.72 2.38
N GLY A 245 4.71 11.93 3.02
CA GLY A 245 3.37 11.62 2.54
C GLY A 245 2.29 12.09 3.52
N LEU A 246 1.32 12.82 3.01
CA LEU A 246 0.18 13.35 3.76
C LEU A 246 -1.11 12.76 3.21
N LYS A 247 -1.85 12.04 4.06
CA LYS A 247 -3.17 11.51 3.73
C LYS A 247 -4.22 11.96 4.73
N ASP A 248 -5.25 12.67 4.25
CA ASP A 248 -6.36 13.15 5.09
C ASP A 248 -5.88 13.87 6.35
N THR A 249 -4.95 14.81 6.18
CA THR A 249 -4.34 15.57 7.28
C THR A 249 -4.79 17.02 7.31
N GLU A 250 -4.85 17.62 8.50
CA GLU A 250 -5.34 18.99 8.72
C GLU A 250 -4.30 19.86 9.44
N ARG A 251 -4.12 21.13 9.02
CA ARG A 251 -3.15 22.08 9.65
C ARG A 251 -1.76 21.47 9.82
N VAL A 252 -1.16 21.05 8.72
CA VAL A 252 0.21 20.52 8.69
C VAL A 252 1.19 21.61 8.27
N THR A 253 2.28 21.78 9.01
CA THR A 253 3.38 22.68 8.65
C THR A 253 4.63 21.85 8.36
N VAL A 254 5.20 22.01 7.17
CA VAL A 254 6.44 21.37 6.73
C VAL A 254 7.44 22.48 6.42
N GLU A 255 8.44 22.67 7.27
CA GLU A 255 9.37 23.79 7.16
C GLU A 255 10.85 23.38 7.28
N GLY A 256 11.72 23.96 6.45
CA GLY A 256 13.17 23.82 6.65
C GLY A 256 13.73 22.41 6.42
N ASN A 257 13.00 21.52 5.74
CA ASN A 257 13.43 20.14 5.53
C ASN A 257 14.30 19.99 4.29
N VAL A 258 15.22 19.02 4.33
CA VAL A 258 16.01 18.57 3.18
C VAL A 258 15.41 17.29 2.64
N VAL A 259 14.84 17.35 1.44
CA VAL A 259 14.16 16.25 0.78
C VAL A 259 14.88 15.94 -0.52
N ARG A 260 15.73 14.90 -0.51
CA ARG A 260 16.64 14.63 -1.64
C ARG A 260 16.66 13.19 -2.15
N ASP A 261 16.81 13.03 -3.46
CA ASP A 261 17.03 11.72 -4.10
C ASP A 261 15.93 10.68 -3.77
N ASN A 262 14.70 11.13 -3.56
CA ASN A 262 13.55 10.27 -3.34
C ASN A 262 12.80 10.02 -4.66
N ARG A 263 11.98 8.96 -4.71
CA ARG A 263 11.06 8.77 -5.84
C ARG A 263 10.02 9.90 -5.91
N VAL A 264 9.50 10.32 -4.76
CA VAL A 264 8.65 11.51 -4.64
C VAL A 264 9.06 12.26 -3.38
N GLY A 265 9.35 13.54 -3.49
CA GLY A 265 9.71 14.38 -2.35
C GLY A 265 8.52 14.56 -1.40
N LEU A 266 7.44 15.15 -1.91
CA LEU A 266 6.18 15.34 -1.19
C LEU A 266 5.03 14.64 -1.91
N TYR A 267 4.23 13.85 -1.19
CA TYR A 267 2.96 13.30 -1.67
C TYR A 267 1.80 13.86 -0.84
N MET A 268 0.74 14.33 -1.50
CA MET A 268 -0.48 14.80 -0.82
C MET A 268 -1.76 14.22 -1.42
N ASP A 269 -2.58 13.69 -0.52
CA ASP A 269 -3.93 13.18 -0.73
C ASP A 269 -4.79 13.65 0.44
N THR A 270 -5.22 14.91 0.40
CA THR A 270 -5.95 15.54 1.50
C THR A 270 -7.30 16.06 1.03
N SER A 271 -8.22 16.22 1.99
CA SER A 271 -9.51 16.85 1.73
C SER A 271 -9.33 18.31 1.26
N PRO A 272 -10.23 18.84 0.41
CA PRO A 272 -10.14 20.21 -0.11
C PRO A 272 -10.12 21.31 0.96
N ASP A 273 -10.73 21.05 2.13
CA ASP A 273 -10.75 22.03 3.21
C ASP A 273 -9.45 22.09 4.02
N SER A 274 -8.54 21.15 3.78
CA SER A 274 -7.36 20.96 4.61
C SER A 274 -6.28 21.98 4.36
N ILE A 275 -5.80 22.59 5.44
CA ILE A 275 -4.75 23.60 5.38
C ILE A 275 -3.38 22.93 5.54
N ALA A 276 -2.46 23.22 4.63
CA ALA A 276 -1.07 22.81 4.74
C ALA A 276 -0.12 23.96 4.35
N VAL A 277 1.00 24.08 5.04
CA VAL A 277 2.01 25.12 4.80
C VAL A 277 3.35 24.47 4.56
N PHE A 278 3.98 24.80 3.44
CA PHE A 278 5.29 24.33 3.01
C PHE A 278 6.20 25.53 2.84
N ARG A 279 7.23 25.64 3.69
CA ARG A 279 8.13 26.79 3.68
C ARG A 279 9.60 26.41 3.79
N ARG A 280 10.48 27.05 3.00
CA ARG A 280 11.95 26.89 3.15
C ARG A 280 12.43 25.44 3.09
N ASN A 281 11.73 24.56 2.39
CA ASN A 281 12.18 23.20 2.16
C ASN A 281 13.06 23.13 0.90
N ALA A 282 14.06 22.27 0.90
CA ALA A 282 14.83 21.94 -0.29
C ALA A 282 14.36 20.58 -0.86
N PHE A 283 13.62 20.60 -1.96
CA PHE A 283 13.23 19.43 -2.74
C PHE A 283 14.23 19.27 -3.89
N ALA A 284 15.24 18.41 -3.71
CA ALA A 284 16.38 18.32 -4.61
C ALA A 284 16.58 16.93 -5.22
N PHE A 285 16.80 16.84 -6.54
CA PHE A 285 17.19 15.59 -7.23
C PHE A 285 16.19 14.43 -7.04
N ASN A 286 14.92 14.72 -6.76
CA ASN A 286 13.89 13.69 -6.66
C ASN A 286 13.38 13.33 -8.07
N ASP A 287 12.83 12.13 -8.26
CA ASP A 287 12.15 11.82 -9.52
C ASP A 287 10.94 12.74 -9.71
N ILE A 288 10.26 13.10 -8.61
CA ILE A 288 9.23 14.13 -8.56
C ILE A 288 9.45 14.97 -7.30
N GLY A 289 9.55 16.29 -7.42
CA GLY A 289 9.68 17.20 -6.27
C GLY A 289 8.44 17.13 -5.35
N ALA A 290 7.25 17.36 -5.91
CA ALA A 290 5.98 17.18 -5.25
C ALA A 290 4.92 16.53 -6.16
N ALA A 291 4.13 15.60 -5.63
CA ALA A 291 3.04 14.94 -6.32
C ALA A 291 1.74 15.11 -5.52
N LEU A 292 0.82 15.90 -6.06
CA LEU A 292 -0.45 16.24 -5.42
C LEU A 292 -1.61 15.61 -6.19
N LEU A 293 -2.66 15.20 -5.49
CA LEU A 293 -3.95 14.93 -6.12
C LEU A 293 -4.68 16.25 -6.45
N PRO A 294 -5.54 16.29 -7.48
CA PRO A 294 -6.28 17.50 -7.88
C PRO A 294 -7.22 18.03 -6.79
N GLY A 295 -7.67 17.14 -5.90
CA GLY A 295 -8.50 17.47 -4.75
C GLY A 295 -7.77 18.24 -3.66
N VAL A 296 -6.44 18.33 -3.70
CA VAL A 296 -5.65 19.12 -2.75
C VAL A 296 -5.88 20.60 -3.06
N GLN A 297 -6.49 21.28 -2.10
CA GLN A 297 -6.74 22.72 -2.15
C GLN A 297 -6.19 23.32 -0.85
N ARG A 298 -5.99 24.65 -0.83
CA ARG A 298 -5.59 25.42 0.36
C ARG A 298 -4.22 25.04 0.95
N ALA A 299 -3.36 24.39 0.18
CA ALA A 299 -1.94 24.29 0.50
C ALA A 299 -1.20 25.60 0.10
N THR A 300 -0.25 26.03 0.91
CA THR A 300 0.59 27.22 0.65
C THR A 300 2.06 26.80 0.53
N PHE A 301 2.68 27.12 -0.60
CA PHE A 301 4.09 26.88 -0.89
C PHE A 301 4.80 28.23 -1.05
N SER A 302 5.77 28.53 -0.18
CA SER A 302 6.58 29.75 -0.27
C SER A 302 8.02 29.51 0.17
N GLU A 303 8.97 30.21 -0.44
CA GLU A 303 10.40 30.13 -0.13
C GLU A 303 10.99 28.71 -0.21
N ASN A 304 10.34 27.75 -0.88
CA ASN A 304 10.92 26.42 -1.09
C ASN A 304 11.89 26.46 -2.28
N ALA A 305 12.87 25.55 -2.28
CA ALA A 305 13.78 25.35 -3.40
C ALA A 305 13.48 24.01 -4.08
N PHE A 306 12.95 24.07 -5.30
CA PHE A 306 12.77 22.94 -6.20
C PHE A 306 13.98 22.85 -7.15
N LEU A 307 14.88 21.91 -6.86
CA LEU A 307 16.22 21.84 -7.41
C LEU A 307 16.41 20.56 -8.22
N GLU A 308 16.54 20.67 -9.54
CA GLU A 308 16.96 19.58 -10.42
C GLU A 308 16.16 18.28 -10.20
N ASN A 309 14.86 18.41 -9.90
CA ASN A 309 13.96 17.25 -9.90
C ASN A 309 13.66 16.87 -11.35
N GLN A 310 13.42 15.59 -11.64
CA GLN A 310 13.06 15.19 -13.00
C GLN A 310 11.73 15.81 -13.44
N GLU A 311 10.82 15.96 -12.48
CA GLU A 311 9.58 16.73 -12.59
C GLU A 311 9.43 17.55 -11.30
N GLN A 312 9.29 18.89 -11.39
CA GLN A 312 9.19 19.72 -10.18
C GLN A 312 7.91 19.41 -9.41
N VAL A 313 6.77 19.46 -10.10
CA VAL A 313 5.44 19.19 -9.53
C VAL A 313 4.59 18.37 -10.51
N ALA A 314 4.08 17.24 -10.03
CA ALA A 314 3.18 16.34 -10.75
C ALA A 314 1.76 16.43 -10.21
N VAL A 315 0.76 16.35 -11.10
CA VAL A 315 -0.66 16.22 -10.71
C VAL A 315 -1.10 14.79 -10.93
N ARG A 316 -1.23 14.03 -9.84
CA ARG A 316 -1.59 12.61 -9.88
C ARG A 316 -3.02 12.45 -10.39
N GLY A 317 -3.19 11.85 -11.59
CA GLY A 317 -4.49 11.71 -12.23
C GLY A 317 -4.86 12.87 -13.18
N GLY A 318 -3.98 13.88 -13.31
CA GLY A 318 -4.18 15.06 -14.17
C GLY A 318 -5.11 16.12 -13.56
N GLY A 319 -5.17 17.31 -14.17
CA GLY A 319 -5.93 18.45 -13.66
C GLY A 319 -5.01 19.65 -13.43
N ASP A 320 -5.39 20.53 -12.51
CA ASP A 320 -4.55 21.64 -12.04
C ASP A 320 -4.56 21.75 -10.52
N LEU A 321 -3.68 22.61 -9.99
CA LEU A 321 -3.45 22.86 -8.58
C LEU A 321 -3.74 24.32 -8.23
N LYS A 322 -4.65 24.98 -8.97
CA LYS A 322 -4.90 26.43 -8.85
C LYS A 322 -5.50 26.88 -7.52
N GLY A 323 -6.18 26.00 -6.80
CA GLY A 323 -6.65 26.33 -5.45
C GLY A 323 -5.60 26.19 -4.36
N ASN A 324 -4.33 26.03 -4.74
CA ASN A 324 -3.19 26.14 -3.84
C ASN A 324 -2.46 27.46 -4.11
N ALA A 325 -1.87 28.03 -3.06
CA ALA A 325 -1.06 29.23 -3.17
C ALA A 325 0.41 28.83 -3.38
N TRP A 326 1.02 29.31 -4.45
CA TRP A 326 2.44 29.07 -4.77
C TRP A 326 3.35 30.26 -4.46
N SER A 327 2.78 31.28 -3.84
CA SER A 327 3.50 32.39 -3.24
C SER A 327 2.72 32.91 -2.04
N GLN A 328 3.43 33.52 -1.08
CA GLN A 328 2.83 34.14 0.08
C GLN A 328 3.52 35.48 0.35
N ALA A 329 2.75 36.54 0.59
CA ALA A 329 3.27 37.87 0.88
C ALA A 329 4.31 38.37 -0.15
N GLY A 330 4.06 38.11 -1.44
CA GLY A 330 4.94 38.53 -2.54
C GLY A 330 6.22 37.70 -2.69
N ARG A 331 6.33 36.54 -2.02
CA ARG A 331 7.47 35.64 -2.14
C ARG A 331 7.01 34.24 -2.53
N GLY A 332 7.46 33.79 -3.69
CA GLY A 332 7.22 32.45 -4.23
C GLY A 332 8.33 31.47 -3.88
N ASN A 333 8.54 30.50 -4.74
CA ASN A 333 9.51 29.43 -4.61
C ASN A 333 10.65 29.62 -5.63
N TYR A 334 11.79 29.01 -5.38
CA TYR A 334 12.85 28.87 -6.37
C TYR A 334 12.62 27.62 -7.21
N TRP A 335 12.80 27.75 -8.52
CA TRP A 335 12.62 26.68 -9.50
C TRP A 335 13.86 26.61 -10.39
N SER A 336 14.57 25.49 -10.39
CA SER A 336 15.82 25.36 -11.18
C SER A 336 15.61 25.45 -12.69
N ASP A 337 14.38 25.22 -13.16
CA ASP A 337 13.94 25.28 -14.55
C ASP A 337 13.31 26.65 -14.93
N TYR A 338 13.26 27.61 -14.01
CA TYR A 338 12.76 28.96 -14.31
C TYR A 338 13.77 29.74 -15.16
N VAL A 339 13.29 30.25 -16.30
CA VAL A 339 14.10 30.97 -17.31
C VAL A 339 13.77 32.47 -17.38
N GLY A 340 13.00 32.99 -16.44
CA GLY A 340 12.67 34.42 -16.41
C GLY A 340 13.83 35.29 -15.91
N TYR A 341 13.55 36.58 -15.79
CA TYR A 341 14.54 37.59 -15.43
C TYR A 341 14.03 38.47 -14.28
N ASP A 342 14.95 39.20 -13.67
CA ASP A 342 14.72 40.17 -12.60
C ASP A 342 15.40 41.48 -13.02
N ALA A 343 14.61 42.41 -13.56
CA ALA A 343 15.10 43.69 -14.06
C ALA A 343 15.23 44.75 -12.96
N ASN A 344 14.50 44.60 -11.85
CA ASN A 344 14.49 45.57 -10.75
C ASN A 344 15.51 45.25 -9.65
N GLY A 345 16.08 44.04 -9.65
CA GLY A 345 17.11 43.56 -8.73
C GLY A 345 16.60 43.21 -7.33
N ASP A 346 15.30 42.96 -7.15
CA ASP A 346 14.71 42.65 -5.84
C ASP A 346 14.81 41.15 -5.45
N GLY A 347 15.37 40.33 -6.34
CA GLY A 347 15.54 38.89 -6.16
C GLY A 347 14.30 38.06 -6.49
N ILE A 348 13.26 38.68 -7.07
CA ILE A 348 12.02 38.06 -7.53
C ILE A 348 11.95 38.19 -9.05
N GLY A 349 11.49 37.13 -9.72
CA GLY A 349 11.31 37.16 -11.16
C GLY A 349 10.14 38.05 -11.58
N ASP A 350 10.35 38.90 -12.58
CA ASP A 350 9.33 39.79 -13.16
C ASP A 350 8.24 39.03 -13.94
N ALA A 351 8.52 37.78 -14.32
CA ALA A 351 7.59 36.89 -15.01
C ALA A 351 7.13 35.75 -14.07
N PRO A 352 5.85 35.35 -14.12
CA PRO A 352 5.40 34.22 -13.30
C PRO A 352 6.02 32.91 -13.78
N TYR A 353 6.38 32.03 -12.85
CA TYR A 353 6.70 30.65 -13.17
C TYR A 353 5.41 29.86 -13.43
N ARG A 354 5.40 29.08 -14.52
CA ARG A 354 4.26 28.25 -14.92
C ARG A 354 4.73 26.85 -15.27
N SER A 355 4.28 25.86 -14.52
CA SER A 355 4.47 24.46 -14.92
C SER A 355 3.46 24.11 -16.00
N ALA A 356 3.95 24.01 -17.24
CA ALA A 356 3.12 23.82 -18.43
C ALA A 356 3.82 22.94 -19.50
N GLY A 357 4.57 21.91 -19.12
CA GLY A 357 5.10 20.93 -20.08
C GLY A 357 3.97 20.11 -20.71
N LEU A 358 3.96 19.94 -22.04
CA LEU A 358 2.96 19.09 -22.70
C LEU A 358 3.25 17.62 -22.41
N PHE A 359 4.53 17.22 -22.50
CA PHE A 359 4.94 15.86 -22.19
C PHE A 359 4.73 15.53 -20.71
N GLU A 360 5.00 16.46 -19.81
CA GLU A 360 4.70 16.33 -18.38
C GLU A 360 3.19 16.13 -18.14
N ASN A 361 2.33 16.96 -18.74
CA ASN A 361 0.88 16.82 -18.66
C ASN A 361 0.37 15.46 -19.17
N ILE A 362 0.97 14.96 -20.25
CA ILE A 362 0.66 13.63 -20.80
C ILE A 362 1.11 12.53 -19.81
N THR A 363 2.27 12.72 -19.19
CA THR A 363 2.89 11.78 -18.25
C THR A 363 2.16 11.74 -16.90
N ASP A 364 1.58 12.84 -16.45
CA ASP A 364 0.72 12.90 -15.25
C ASP A 364 -0.48 11.96 -15.36
N ARG A 365 -1.08 11.89 -16.55
CA ARG A 365 -2.21 11.01 -16.86
C ARG A 365 -1.76 9.58 -17.21
N ASN A 366 -0.53 9.43 -17.69
CA ASN A 366 0.03 8.15 -18.13
C ASN A 366 1.43 7.97 -17.53
N PRO A 367 1.55 7.58 -16.25
CA PRO A 367 2.84 7.51 -15.57
C PRO A 367 3.87 6.59 -16.23
N SER A 368 3.43 5.60 -17.02
CA SER A 368 4.30 4.71 -17.79
C SER A 368 5.13 5.43 -18.85
N LEU A 369 4.69 6.61 -19.31
CA LEU A 369 5.41 7.42 -20.28
C LEU A 369 6.65 8.10 -19.69
N ARG A 370 6.82 8.11 -18.36
CA ARG A 370 8.05 8.59 -17.70
C ARG A 370 9.31 7.92 -18.24
N LEU A 371 9.21 6.67 -18.70
CA LEU A 371 10.33 5.96 -19.35
C LEU A 371 10.93 6.74 -20.53
N PHE A 372 10.13 7.59 -21.18
CA PHE A 372 10.54 8.37 -22.34
C PHE A 372 10.92 9.81 -22.01
N GLY A 373 10.94 10.23 -20.74
CA GLY A 373 11.13 11.64 -20.34
C GLY A 373 12.38 12.31 -20.90
N TYR A 374 13.46 11.54 -21.09
CA TYR A 374 14.71 12.03 -21.68
C TYR A 374 14.90 11.63 -23.15
N SER A 375 13.88 11.08 -23.79
CA SER A 375 13.96 10.69 -25.19
C SER A 375 13.86 11.92 -26.10
N PRO A 376 14.50 11.89 -27.29
CA PRO A 376 14.29 12.93 -28.31
C PRO A 376 12.82 13.13 -28.67
N ALA A 377 11.99 12.09 -28.54
CA ALA A 377 10.56 12.17 -28.79
C ALA A 377 9.83 13.06 -27.76
N ALA A 378 10.17 12.93 -26.47
CA ALA A 378 9.59 13.79 -25.43
C ALA A 378 9.98 15.27 -25.65
N GLN A 379 11.25 15.53 -25.94
CA GLN A 379 11.74 16.88 -26.25
C GLN A 379 11.05 17.47 -27.49
N ALA A 380 10.85 16.66 -28.54
CA ALA A 380 10.14 17.08 -29.75
C ALA A 380 8.67 17.43 -29.48
N VAL A 381 8.00 16.69 -28.58
CA VAL A 381 6.62 16.98 -28.18
C VAL A 381 6.52 18.33 -27.47
N ASP A 382 7.41 18.62 -26.52
CA ASP A 382 7.40 19.91 -25.82
C ASP A 382 7.79 21.08 -26.73
N LEU A 383 8.77 20.88 -27.63
CA LEU A 383 9.14 21.88 -28.62
C LEU A 383 7.96 22.19 -29.56
N ALA A 384 7.25 21.16 -30.05
CA ALA A 384 6.07 21.32 -30.88
C ALA A 384 4.95 22.08 -30.14
N ALA A 385 4.72 21.77 -28.86
CA ALA A 385 3.73 22.48 -28.05
C ALA A 385 4.03 23.98 -27.91
N ARG A 386 5.31 24.34 -27.79
CA ARG A 386 5.75 25.75 -27.74
C ARG A 386 5.63 26.46 -29.09
N ALA A 387 5.87 25.75 -30.19
CA ALA A 387 5.85 26.32 -31.54
C ALA A 387 4.43 26.52 -32.11
N PHE A 388 3.44 25.73 -31.67
CA PHE A 388 2.09 25.73 -32.25
C PHE A 388 1.02 26.16 -31.23
N PRO A 389 0.38 27.35 -31.39
CA PRO A 389 -0.62 27.90 -30.45
C PRO A 389 -1.89 27.06 -30.27
N LEU A 390 -2.15 26.07 -31.14
CA LEU A 390 -3.33 25.21 -31.12
C LEU A 390 -3.27 24.12 -30.02
N VAL A 391 -2.09 23.83 -29.47
CA VAL A 391 -1.90 22.81 -28.42
C VAL A 391 -1.26 23.47 -27.19
N ARG A 392 -1.97 24.42 -26.59
CA ARG A 392 -1.49 25.03 -25.33
C ARG A 392 -1.67 24.04 -24.18
N PRO A 393 -0.58 23.64 -23.50
CA PRO A 393 -0.66 22.77 -22.33
C PRO A 393 -1.44 23.46 -21.21
N GLN A 394 -2.20 22.68 -20.44
CA GLN A 394 -2.87 23.18 -19.24
C GLN A 394 -1.79 23.59 -18.23
N VAL A 395 -1.88 24.82 -17.73
CA VAL A 395 -1.01 25.29 -16.64
C VAL A 395 -1.43 24.55 -15.37
N LYS A 396 -0.52 23.74 -14.83
CA LYS A 396 -0.76 22.95 -13.61
C LYS A 396 -0.79 23.85 -12.38
N LEU A 397 0.16 24.79 -12.33
CA LEU A 397 0.32 25.77 -11.26
C LEU A 397 0.97 27.04 -11.82
N GLU A 398 0.76 28.14 -11.11
CA GLU A 398 1.41 29.41 -11.36
C GLU A 398 1.96 29.96 -10.05
N ASP A 399 3.26 30.27 -10.05
CA ASP A 399 3.93 31.03 -9.00
C ASP A 399 4.15 32.46 -9.52
N ALA A 400 3.44 33.41 -8.90
CA ALA A 400 3.44 34.81 -9.32
C ALA A 400 4.70 35.59 -8.88
N ALA A 401 5.52 35.05 -8.00
CA ALA A 401 6.70 35.72 -7.45
C ALA A 401 7.89 34.74 -7.29
N PRO A 402 8.32 34.07 -8.38
CA PRO A 402 9.38 33.08 -8.30
C PRO A 402 10.69 33.71 -7.82
N LEU A 403 11.43 33.02 -6.96
CA LEU A 403 12.69 33.52 -6.43
C LEU A 403 13.83 33.30 -7.44
N MET A 404 14.71 34.29 -7.56
CA MET A 404 15.90 34.20 -8.43
C MET A 404 17.04 33.38 -7.82
N GLN A 405 17.02 33.17 -6.50
CA GLN A 405 18.00 32.34 -5.78
C GLN A 405 17.30 31.39 -4.80
N PRO A 406 17.85 30.18 -4.60
CA PRO A 406 17.25 29.22 -3.69
C PRO A 406 17.43 29.65 -2.23
N VAL A 407 16.37 29.52 -1.44
CA VAL A 407 16.46 29.59 0.03
C VAL A 407 16.70 28.19 0.55
N LEU A 408 17.95 27.90 0.93
CA LEU A 408 18.34 26.57 1.41
C LEU A 408 18.20 26.46 2.94
N PRO A 409 17.77 25.30 3.46
CA PRO A 409 17.82 25.02 4.88
C PRO A 409 19.23 25.18 5.47
N PRO A 410 19.37 25.62 6.74
CA PRO A 410 20.67 25.81 7.40
C PRO A 410 21.59 24.58 7.34
N VAL A 411 21.01 23.37 7.38
CA VAL A 411 21.73 22.10 7.28
C VAL A 411 22.56 21.97 5.98
N LEU A 412 22.19 22.68 4.91
CA LEU A 412 22.86 22.64 3.61
C LEU A 412 23.78 23.84 3.36
N ALA A 413 23.79 24.87 4.21
CA ALA A 413 24.46 26.15 3.97
C ALA A 413 26.01 26.12 4.02
N GLY A 414 26.64 24.95 3.90
CA GLY A 414 28.10 24.77 3.92
C GLY A 414 28.62 23.53 3.17
N ALA A 415 27.81 22.87 2.33
CA ALA A 415 28.27 21.70 1.58
C ALA A 415 29.11 22.12 0.36
N PRO A 416 30.31 21.56 0.15
CA PRO A 416 31.15 21.88 -1.00
C PRO A 416 30.48 21.43 -2.31
N SER A 417 30.53 22.29 -3.33
CA SER A 417 30.08 21.96 -4.69
C SER A 417 30.98 20.88 -5.29
N PRO A 418 30.44 19.83 -5.96
CA PRO A 418 31.29 18.87 -6.67
C PRO A 418 32.00 19.57 -7.86
N PRO A 419 33.23 19.14 -8.22
CA PRO A 419 34.00 19.77 -9.29
C PRO A 419 33.35 19.50 -10.66
N VAL A 420 33.30 20.55 -11.50
CA VAL A 420 32.60 20.59 -12.80
C VAL A 420 33.37 19.86 -13.92
N LEU A 421 34.70 19.73 -13.81
CA LEU A 421 35.57 19.19 -14.87
C LEU A 421 35.36 17.70 -15.25
N PRO A 422 35.03 16.75 -14.34
CA PRO A 422 34.85 15.34 -14.71
C PRO A 422 33.56 15.07 -15.53
N LEU A 423 32.54 15.93 -15.41
CA LEU A 423 31.23 15.80 -16.05
C LEU A 423 31.27 16.16 -17.55
N LEU A 424 32.15 17.07 -17.96
CA LEU A 424 32.33 17.44 -19.37
C LEU A 424 32.99 16.30 -20.18
N GLY A 425 33.92 15.56 -19.57
CA GLY A 425 34.58 14.41 -20.21
C GLY A 425 33.63 13.24 -20.47
N ALA A 426 32.75 12.93 -19.52
CA ALA A 426 31.76 11.84 -19.67
C ALA A 426 30.70 12.16 -20.75
N SER A 427 30.30 13.43 -20.85
CA SER A 427 29.35 13.92 -21.86
C SER A 427 29.89 13.77 -23.30
N ALA A 428 31.18 14.05 -23.51
CA ALA A 428 31.82 13.95 -24.83
C ALA A 428 31.89 12.49 -25.34
N VAL A 429 32.10 11.53 -24.44
CA VAL A 429 32.14 10.09 -24.79
C VAL A 429 30.77 9.56 -25.20
N LEU A 430 29.70 10.00 -24.54
CA LEU A 430 28.32 9.60 -24.87
C LEU A 430 27.87 10.16 -26.23
N VAL A 431 28.27 11.38 -26.59
CA VAL A 431 27.99 11.97 -27.91
C VAL A 431 28.73 11.20 -29.02
N GLY A 432 29.98 10.78 -28.78
CA GLY A 432 30.74 9.95 -29.72
C GLY A 432 30.13 8.57 -29.97
N LEU A 433 29.60 7.92 -28.94
CA LEU A 433 28.91 6.62 -29.03
C LEU A 433 27.57 6.72 -29.77
N ALA A 434 26.81 7.80 -29.55
CA ALA A 434 25.54 8.04 -30.23
C ALA A 434 25.71 8.25 -31.75
N LEU A 435 26.79 8.94 -32.17
CA LEU A 435 27.11 9.13 -33.58
C LEU A 435 27.53 7.82 -34.28
N GLY A 436 28.21 6.90 -33.57
CA GLY A 436 28.61 5.60 -34.13
C GLY A 436 27.45 4.64 -34.41
N LEU A 437 26.38 4.69 -33.62
CA LEU A 437 25.19 3.82 -33.76
C LEU A 437 24.31 4.19 -34.96
N VAL A 438 24.35 5.45 -35.42
CA VAL A 438 23.61 5.91 -36.62
C VAL A 438 24.21 5.35 -37.91
N CYS A 439 25.46 4.88 -37.91
CA CYS A 439 26.15 4.39 -39.10
C CYS A 439 25.96 2.88 -39.41
N ILE A 440 25.25 2.10 -38.59
CA ILE A 440 25.22 0.62 -38.71
C ILE A 440 23.88 0.04 -39.23
N SER A 441 22.89 0.84 -39.61
CA SER A 441 21.55 0.35 -39.96
C SER A 441 21.32 0.09 -41.46
N HIS A 442 22.01 -0.88 -42.06
CA HIS A 442 21.60 -1.48 -43.35
C HIS A 442 21.82 -3.01 -43.36
N VAL A 443 20.78 -3.78 -43.04
CA VAL A 443 20.71 -5.23 -43.35
C VAL A 443 19.29 -5.58 -43.80
N PRO A 444 19.09 -6.24 -44.96
CA PRO A 444 17.76 -6.63 -45.44
C PRO A 444 17.39 -8.06 -45.00
N PHE A 445 16.13 -8.28 -44.63
CA PHE A 445 15.62 -9.58 -44.21
C PHE A 445 14.95 -10.32 -45.39
N ARG A 446 15.44 -11.53 -45.72
CA ARG A 446 14.85 -12.45 -46.72
C ARG A 446 13.87 -13.42 -46.07
N SER A 447 12.76 -13.69 -46.74
CA SER A 447 11.74 -14.68 -46.37
C SER A 447 12.01 -16.05 -47.02
N ARG A 448 11.63 -17.14 -46.33
CA ARG A 448 11.55 -18.51 -46.86
C ARG A 448 10.31 -19.26 -46.33
N PRO A 449 9.85 -20.32 -47.03
CA PRO A 449 8.41 -20.58 -47.22
C PRO A 449 7.81 -21.62 -46.27
N ALA A 450 6.47 -21.66 -46.29
CA ALA A 450 5.59 -22.50 -45.49
C ALA A 450 5.62 -24.00 -45.88
N ARG A 451 5.43 -24.87 -44.89
CA ARG A 451 5.02 -26.28 -45.05
C ARG A 451 3.61 -26.49 -44.50
N ARG A 452 2.84 -27.32 -45.21
CA ARG A 452 1.40 -27.59 -45.05
C ARG A 452 1.07 -28.65 -43.97
N CYS A 453 -0.14 -28.47 -43.44
CA CYS A 453 -1.12 -29.35 -42.80
C CYS A 453 -0.82 -30.82 -42.48
N GLY A 454 -1.25 -31.21 -41.27
CA GLY A 454 -1.86 -32.51 -41.00
C GLY A 454 -3.20 -32.29 -40.28
N ALA A 455 -4.27 -32.90 -40.80
CA ALA A 455 -5.64 -32.81 -40.30
C ALA A 455 -5.96 -33.88 -39.25
N ARG A 456 -6.84 -33.58 -38.28
CA ARG A 456 -7.77 -34.52 -37.60
C ARG A 456 -8.79 -33.68 -36.81
N ALA A 457 -10.05 -33.71 -37.20
CA ALA A 457 -11.14 -34.56 -36.68
C ALA A 457 -12.07 -33.73 -35.79
N TYR A 458 -13.31 -33.55 -36.28
CA TYR A 458 -14.37 -32.79 -35.63
C TYR A 458 -14.81 -33.45 -34.32
N ALA A 459 -14.46 -32.82 -33.20
CA ALA A 459 -15.18 -32.91 -31.94
C ALA A 459 -15.33 -31.46 -31.45
N ARG A 460 -16.51 -31.11 -30.92
CA ARG A 460 -16.87 -29.74 -30.51
C ARG A 460 -15.69 -29.06 -29.79
N THR A 461 -15.07 -28.08 -30.45
CA THR A 461 -13.86 -27.43 -29.97
C THR A 461 -14.19 -26.66 -28.69
N PRO A 462 -13.46 -26.86 -27.58
CA PRO A 462 -13.67 -26.06 -26.38
C PRO A 462 -13.33 -24.59 -26.67
N ALA A 463 -14.11 -23.68 -26.10
CA ALA A 463 -13.89 -22.24 -26.23
C ALA A 463 -12.53 -21.81 -25.67
N ILE A 464 -12.07 -22.49 -24.60
CA ILE A 464 -10.71 -22.37 -24.06
C ILE A 464 -10.11 -23.75 -23.86
N SER A 465 -8.88 -23.98 -24.29
CA SER A 465 -8.10 -25.19 -23.98
C SER A 465 -6.74 -24.82 -23.41
N VAL A 466 -6.48 -25.22 -22.16
CA VAL A 466 -5.21 -25.00 -21.47
C VAL A 466 -4.57 -26.36 -21.19
N ARG A 467 -3.31 -26.55 -21.61
CA ARG A 467 -2.57 -27.81 -21.41
C ARG A 467 -1.16 -27.52 -20.90
N GLY A 468 -0.86 -28.07 -19.73
CA GLY A 468 0.45 -28.00 -19.07
C GLY A 468 0.97 -26.58 -18.88
N LEU A 469 0.07 -25.62 -18.63
CA LEU A 469 0.42 -24.22 -18.60
C LEU A 469 1.28 -23.91 -17.38
N THR A 470 2.51 -23.47 -17.64
CA THR A 470 3.50 -23.20 -16.61
C THR A 470 4.06 -21.79 -16.79
N LYS A 471 3.98 -20.97 -15.74
CA LYS A 471 4.53 -19.62 -15.72
C LYS A 471 5.58 -19.47 -14.62
N ARG A 472 6.78 -19.08 -15.02
CA ARG A 472 7.89 -18.72 -14.13
C ARG A 472 8.26 -17.25 -14.30
N PHE A 473 8.50 -16.56 -13.18
CA PHE A 473 9.09 -15.22 -13.11
C PHE A 473 10.42 -15.33 -12.38
N GLY A 474 11.52 -15.39 -13.13
CA GLY A 474 12.84 -15.70 -12.56
C GLY A 474 12.83 -17.06 -11.87
N ARG A 475 13.13 -17.07 -10.55
CA ARG A 475 13.12 -18.28 -9.71
C ARG A 475 11.74 -18.69 -9.22
N PHE A 476 10.76 -17.77 -9.21
CA PHE A 476 9.41 -18.03 -8.70
C PHE A 476 8.52 -18.68 -9.77
N THR A 477 7.81 -19.74 -9.41
CA THR A 477 6.84 -20.42 -10.28
C THR A 477 5.43 -19.99 -9.89
N ALA A 478 4.82 -19.14 -10.69
CA ALA A 478 3.49 -18.60 -10.43
C ALA A 478 2.35 -19.53 -10.89
N LEU A 479 2.61 -20.36 -11.91
CA LEU A 479 1.72 -21.43 -12.36
C LEU A 479 2.56 -22.66 -12.69
N ALA A 480 2.11 -23.83 -12.27
CA ALA A 480 2.79 -25.10 -12.49
C ALA A 480 1.81 -26.14 -13.04
N ASP A 481 1.99 -26.48 -14.32
CA ASP A 481 1.28 -27.59 -15.00
C ASP A 481 -0.26 -27.50 -14.95
N VAL A 482 -0.81 -26.31 -15.15
CA VAL A 482 -2.27 -26.11 -15.12
C VAL A 482 -2.90 -26.61 -16.42
N THR A 483 -3.90 -27.49 -16.31
CA THR A 483 -4.62 -28.10 -17.44
C THR A 483 -6.13 -28.08 -17.19
N PHE A 484 -6.89 -27.47 -18.10
CA PHE A 484 -8.35 -27.49 -18.10
C PHE A 484 -8.88 -27.07 -19.48
N ALA A 485 -10.17 -27.29 -19.72
CA ALA A 485 -10.88 -26.78 -20.90
C ALA A 485 -12.18 -26.12 -20.47
N VAL A 486 -12.70 -25.18 -21.26
CA VAL A 486 -13.99 -24.52 -21.06
C VAL A 486 -14.82 -24.71 -22.31
N ALA A 487 -16.03 -25.25 -22.18
CA ALA A 487 -16.96 -25.42 -23.28
C ALA A 487 -17.66 -24.09 -23.65
N PRO A 488 -18.12 -23.94 -24.91
CA PRO A 488 -19.00 -22.82 -25.27
C PRO A 488 -20.23 -22.77 -24.36
N GLY A 489 -20.58 -21.58 -23.85
CA GLY A 489 -21.69 -21.39 -22.90
C GLY A 489 -21.43 -21.87 -21.46
N GLU A 490 -20.26 -22.43 -21.14
CA GLU A 490 -19.87 -22.81 -19.77
C GLU A 490 -19.33 -21.58 -19.02
N ALA A 491 -19.73 -21.42 -17.76
CA ALA A 491 -19.16 -20.47 -16.82
C ALA A 491 -18.29 -21.19 -15.80
N ILE A 492 -17.02 -20.82 -15.69
CA ILE A 492 -16.08 -21.38 -14.71
C ILE A 492 -15.54 -20.34 -13.75
N ALA A 493 -15.47 -20.68 -12.47
CA ALA A 493 -14.79 -19.87 -11.45
C ALA A 493 -13.34 -20.34 -11.27
N LEU A 494 -12.40 -19.40 -11.31
CA LEU A 494 -11.05 -19.57 -10.78
C LEU A 494 -11.08 -19.14 -9.31
N TRP A 495 -11.02 -20.10 -8.40
CA TRP A 495 -11.17 -19.86 -6.96
C TRP A 495 -9.91 -20.26 -6.19
N GLY A 496 -9.65 -19.62 -5.06
CA GLY A 496 -8.46 -19.86 -4.23
C GLY A 496 -7.92 -18.58 -3.59
N PRO A 497 -6.92 -18.68 -2.68
CA PRO A 497 -6.44 -17.55 -1.90
C PRO A 497 -5.72 -16.50 -2.76
N ASN A 498 -5.46 -15.33 -2.17
CA ASN A 498 -4.62 -14.31 -2.81
C ASN A 498 -3.22 -14.87 -3.06
N GLY A 499 -2.67 -14.61 -4.25
CA GLY A 499 -1.39 -15.18 -4.66
C GLY A 499 -1.46 -16.62 -5.23
N ALA A 500 -2.63 -17.25 -5.31
CA ALA A 500 -2.77 -18.61 -5.87
C ALA A 500 -2.47 -18.74 -7.38
N GLY A 501 -2.34 -17.61 -8.10
CA GLY A 501 -2.03 -17.58 -9.54
C GLY A 501 -3.22 -17.24 -10.45
N LYS A 502 -4.40 -16.94 -9.91
CA LYS A 502 -5.65 -16.60 -10.65
C LYS A 502 -5.45 -15.52 -11.74
N THR A 503 -5.04 -14.32 -11.34
CA THR A 503 -4.77 -13.20 -12.27
C THR A 503 -3.61 -13.51 -13.23
N THR A 504 -2.60 -14.26 -12.78
CA THR A 504 -1.50 -14.71 -13.65
C THR A 504 -2.02 -15.62 -14.76
N LEU A 505 -2.96 -16.51 -14.46
CA LEU A 505 -3.59 -17.39 -15.44
C LEU A 505 -4.41 -16.60 -16.46
N LEU A 506 -5.22 -15.64 -16.02
CA LEU A 506 -5.94 -14.74 -16.93
C LEU A 506 -4.99 -13.97 -17.86
N LYS A 507 -3.87 -13.43 -17.33
CA LYS A 507 -2.86 -12.73 -18.12
C LYS A 507 -2.17 -13.64 -19.16
N CYS A 508 -2.00 -14.93 -18.86
CA CYS A 508 -1.53 -15.92 -19.83
C CYS A 508 -2.57 -16.15 -20.95
N LEU A 509 -3.85 -16.30 -20.61
CA LEU A 509 -4.94 -16.45 -21.60
C LEU A 509 -5.07 -15.23 -22.52
N LEU A 510 -4.86 -14.03 -22.00
CA LEU A 510 -4.82 -12.78 -22.78
C LEU A 510 -3.57 -12.66 -23.67
N GLY A 511 -2.58 -13.53 -23.49
CA GLY A 511 -1.28 -13.45 -24.15
C GLY A 511 -0.46 -12.22 -23.75
N LEU A 512 -0.70 -11.66 -22.55
CA LEU A 512 0.06 -10.53 -22.00
C LEU A 512 1.36 -10.99 -21.32
N VAL A 513 1.42 -12.26 -20.94
CA VAL A 513 2.54 -12.85 -20.23
C VAL A 513 2.93 -14.17 -20.90
N SER A 514 4.22 -14.35 -21.18
CA SER A 514 4.75 -15.58 -21.79
C SER A 514 4.65 -16.78 -20.85
N HIS A 515 4.29 -17.96 -21.36
CA HIS A 515 4.18 -19.19 -20.60
C HIS A 515 4.73 -20.39 -21.39
N ARG A 516 4.98 -21.50 -20.68
CA ARG A 516 5.18 -22.84 -21.28
C ARG A 516 3.84 -23.57 -21.33
N GLY A 517 3.75 -24.64 -22.12
CA GLY A 517 2.49 -25.32 -22.43
C GLY A 517 1.70 -24.60 -23.53
N SER A 518 0.42 -24.92 -23.67
CA SER A 518 -0.49 -24.32 -24.66
C SER A 518 -1.71 -23.70 -23.99
N ALA A 519 -2.13 -22.54 -24.49
CA ALA A 519 -3.40 -21.90 -24.17
C ALA A 519 -4.05 -21.50 -25.48
N GLU A 520 -5.14 -22.16 -25.86
CA GLU A 520 -5.87 -21.94 -27.10
C GLU A 520 -7.24 -21.33 -26.79
N ILE A 521 -7.61 -20.28 -27.52
CA ILE A 521 -8.91 -19.62 -27.46
C ILE A 521 -9.56 -19.80 -28.82
N GLU A 522 -10.70 -20.51 -28.88
CA GLU A 522 -11.37 -20.86 -30.14
C GLU A 522 -10.39 -21.46 -31.18
N GLY A 523 -9.46 -22.30 -30.71
CA GLY A 523 -8.41 -22.94 -31.51
C GLY A 523 -7.20 -22.05 -31.88
N TRP A 524 -7.13 -20.79 -31.41
CA TRP A 524 -5.98 -19.91 -31.62
C TRP A 524 -5.08 -19.87 -30.38
N ASP A 525 -3.80 -20.19 -30.55
CA ASP A 525 -2.83 -20.16 -29.44
C ASP A 525 -2.55 -18.72 -28.97
N ALA A 526 -2.76 -18.44 -27.68
CA ALA A 526 -2.63 -17.10 -27.10
C ALA A 526 -1.19 -16.55 -27.14
N ALA A 527 -0.18 -17.42 -27.11
CA ALA A 527 1.23 -17.01 -27.14
C ALA A 527 1.73 -16.78 -28.58
N ARG A 528 1.37 -17.67 -29.51
CA ARG A 528 1.84 -17.61 -30.91
C ARG A 528 0.95 -16.74 -31.81
N GLN A 529 -0.35 -16.71 -31.52
CA GLN A 529 -1.39 -16.09 -32.35
C GLN A 529 -2.22 -15.08 -31.54
N GLY A 530 -1.60 -14.44 -30.54
CA GLY A 530 -2.27 -13.60 -29.54
C GLY A 530 -3.17 -12.50 -30.10
N LYS A 531 -2.88 -11.92 -31.29
CA LYS A 531 -3.78 -10.93 -31.91
C LYS A 531 -5.14 -11.53 -32.30
N LYS A 532 -5.15 -12.76 -32.82
CA LYS A 532 -6.38 -13.47 -33.19
C LYS A 532 -7.13 -13.94 -31.95
N ALA A 533 -6.42 -14.54 -31.00
CA ALA A 533 -6.99 -14.96 -29.72
C ALA A 533 -7.63 -13.78 -28.96
N ARG A 534 -6.94 -12.64 -28.84
CA ARG A 534 -7.50 -11.43 -28.19
C ARG A 534 -8.69 -10.83 -28.92
N GLY A 535 -8.84 -11.05 -30.23
CA GLY A 535 -10.02 -10.62 -30.98
C GLY A 535 -11.28 -11.39 -30.58
N LEU A 536 -11.13 -12.54 -29.93
CA LEU A 536 -12.21 -13.44 -29.50
C LEU A 536 -12.45 -13.37 -27.98
N LEU A 537 -11.72 -12.51 -27.27
CA LEU A 537 -11.81 -12.32 -25.83
C LEU A 537 -12.38 -10.93 -25.49
N GLY A 538 -13.38 -10.91 -24.62
CA GLY A 538 -13.70 -9.73 -23.82
C GLY A 538 -13.02 -9.85 -22.46
N TYR A 539 -12.49 -8.75 -21.94
CA TYR A 539 -11.84 -8.73 -20.63
C TYR A 539 -12.40 -7.61 -19.78
N VAL A 540 -12.84 -7.95 -18.57
CA VAL A 540 -13.22 -7.00 -17.53
C VAL A 540 -12.18 -7.11 -16.41
N PRO A 541 -11.36 -6.06 -16.18
CA PRO A 541 -10.41 -6.04 -15.08
C PRO A 541 -11.10 -5.81 -13.73
N GLN A 542 -10.39 -6.12 -12.65
CA GLN A 542 -10.83 -5.87 -11.26
C GLN A 542 -11.05 -4.37 -10.99
N GLU A 543 -10.17 -3.53 -11.52
CA GLU A 543 -10.27 -2.08 -11.46
C GLU A 543 -10.28 -1.56 -12.90
N PRO A 544 -11.46 -1.28 -13.48
CA PRO A 544 -11.55 -0.59 -14.75
C PRO A 544 -10.91 0.79 -14.68
N ALA A 545 -10.25 1.19 -15.75
CA ALA A 545 -9.68 2.52 -15.88
C ALA A 545 -10.11 3.11 -17.22
N PHE A 546 -10.88 4.19 -17.14
CA PHE A 546 -11.36 4.95 -18.28
C PHE A 546 -10.87 6.39 -18.22
N TYR A 547 -11.02 7.12 -19.34
CA TYR A 547 -10.80 8.56 -19.34
C TYR A 547 -11.97 9.25 -18.62
N PRO A 548 -11.74 9.91 -17.47
CA PRO A 548 -12.82 10.43 -16.61
C PRO A 548 -13.68 11.52 -17.27
N ASP A 549 -13.06 12.29 -18.17
CA ASP A 549 -13.70 13.42 -18.85
C ASP A 549 -14.50 13.01 -20.09
N LEU A 550 -14.27 11.81 -20.62
CA LEU A 550 -15.08 11.31 -21.73
C LEU A 550 -16.44 10.90 -21.20
N THR A 551 -17.48 11.11 -22.01
CA THR A 551 -18.78 10.50 -21.72
C THR A 551 -18.75 9.00 -21.93
N VAL A 552 -19.72 8.28 -21.39
CA VAL A 552 -19.96 6.85 -21.67
C VAL A 552 -20.00 6.60 -23.18
N GLY A 553 -20.76 7.42 -23.93
CA GLY A 553 -20.86 7.31 -25.38
C GLY A 553 -19.54 7.61 -26.11
N GLN A 554 -18.80 8.64 -25.67
CA GLN A 554 -17.49 8.96 -26.24
C GLN A 554 -16.45 7.88 -25.97
N THR A 555 -16.48 7.27 -24.78
CA THR A 555 -15.64 6.13 -24.42
C THR A 555 -15.94 4.94 -25.32
N MET A 556 -17.21 4.61 -25.51
CA MET A 556 -17.63 3.53 -26.41
C MET A 556 -17.22 3.81 -27.85
N GLU A 557 -17.37 5.04 -28.35
CA GLU A 557 -16.97 5.43 -29.70
C GLU A 557 -15.45 5.38 -29.90
N LEU A 558 -14.67 5.78 -28.89
CA LEU A 558 -13.22 5.66 -28.91
C LEU A 558 -12.78 4.19 -29.06
N ILE A 559 -13.30 3.31 -28.21
CA ILE A 559 -12.99 1.88 -28.28
C ILE A 559 -13.49 1.28 -29.59
N ARG A 560 -14.68 1.68 -30.07
CA ARG A 560 -15.23 1.23 -31.35
C ARG A 560 -14.27 1.53 -32.50
N ARG A 561 -13.74 2.75 -32.57
CA ARG A 561 -12.75 3.14 -33.59
C ARG A 561 -11.46 2.33 -33.50
N LEU A 562 -10.97 2.08 -32.28
CA LEU A 562 -9.77 1.28 -32.04
C LEU A 562 -9.95 -0.20 -32.43
N ARG A 563 -11.13 -0.76 -32.14
CA ARG A 563 -11.49 -2.16 -32.44
C ARG A 563 -12.05 -2.34 -33.86
N LYS A 564 -12.36 -1.25 -34.57
CA LYS A 564 -12.98 -1.21 -35.89
C LYS A 564 -14.32 -1.97 -35.93
N THR A 565 -15.13 -1.79 -34.90
CA THR A 565 -16.46 -2.40 -34.79
C THR A 565 -17.55 -1.49 -35.38
N ASP A 566 -18.71 -2.08 -35.67
CA ASP A 566 -19.86 -1.36 -36.24
C ASP A 566 -20.41 -0.29 -35.29
N ALA A 567 -20.74 0.88 -35.83
CA ALA A 567 -21.34 2.00 -35.08
C ALA A 567 -22.73 1.65 -34.53
N ALA A 568 -23.50 0.83 -35.25
CA ALA A 568 -24.82 0.36 -34.78
C ALA A 568 -24.74 -0.43 -33.46
N ARG A 569 -23.57 -0.99 -33.17
CA ARG A 569 -23.35 -1.88 -32.01
C ARG A 569 -23.20 -1.13 -30.69
N VAL A 570 -22.78 0.14 -30.72
CA VAL A 570 -22.59 0.94 -29.49
C VAL A 570 -23.90 1.07 -28.71
N GLY A 571 -24.98 1.49 -29.38
CA GLY A 571 -26.29 1.64 -28.75
C GLY A 571 -26.86 0.32 -28.24
N GLN A 572 -26.71 -0.76 -29.01
CA GLN A 572 -27.14 -2.09 -28.59
C GLN A 572 -26.45 -2.54 -27.31
N VAL A 573 -25.12 -2.39 -27.23
CA VAL A 573 -24.34 -2.82 -26.06
C VAL A 573 -24.65 -1.96 -24.85
N LEU A 574 -24.81 -0.64 -25.02
CA LEU A 574 -25.21 0.24 -23.93
C LEU A 574 -26.59 -0.12 -23.38
N ARG A 575 -27.54 -0.50 -24.23
CA ARG A 575 -28.83 -1.05 -23.78
C ARG A 575 -28.65 -2.36 -23.01
N THR A 576 -27.84 -3.28 -23.52
CA THR A 576 -27.60 -4.57 -22.85
C THR A 576 -27.05 -4.40 -21.44
N VAL A 577 -26.15 -3.45 -21.21
CA VAL A 577 -25.59 -3.20 -19.87
C VAL A 577 -26.40 -2.20 -19.03
N GLY A 578 -27.50 -1.66 -19.56
CA GLY A 578 -28.34 -0.67 -18.89
C GLY A 578 -27.68 0.69 -18.68
N LEU A 579 -26.90 1.17 -19.67
CA LEU A 579 -26.22 2.48 -19.67
C LEU A 579 -26.64 3.41 -20.83
N GLU A 580 -27.73 3.11 -21.53
CA GLU A 580 -28.18 3.91 -22.68
C GLU A 580 -28.50 5.37 -22.30
N GLU A 581 -29.27 5.59 -21.24
CA GLU A 581 -29.64 6.94 -20.76
C GLU A 581 -28.43 7.71 -20.19
N GLN A 582 -27.36 6.98 -19.87
CA GLN A 582 -26.14 7.46 -19.26
C GLN A 582 -25.06 7.74 -20.32
N ALA A 583 -25.34 7.51 -21.61
CA ALA A 583 -24.41 7.73 -22.72
C ALA A 583 -23.82 9.15 -22.74
N GLY A 584 -24.60 10.15 -22.32
CA GLY A 584 -24.16 11.55 -22.22
C GLY A 584 -23.40 11.92 -20.94
N LYS A 585 -23.35 11.03 -19.94
CA LYS A 585 -22.72 11.32 -18.65
C LYS A 585 -21.19 11.13 -18.73
N PRO A 586 -20.38 12.04 -18.17
CA PRO A 586 -18.94 11.85 -17.99
C PRO A 586 -18.64 10.63 -17.14
N VAL A 587 -17.59 9.87 -17.47
CA VAL A 587 -17.23 8.64 -16.76
C VAL A 587 -16.94 8.90 -15.27
N ARG A 588 -16.34 10.05 -14.93
CA ARG A 588 -16.10 10.45 -13.52
C ARG A 588 -17.34 10.57 -12.63
N THR A 589 -18.54 10.58 -13.24
CA THR A 589 -19.82 10.70 -12.51
C THR A 589 -20.53 9.36 -12.34
N LEU A 590 -19.97 8.28 -12.88
CA LEU A 590 -20.52 6.94 -12.75
C LEU A 590 -20.26 6.42 -11.33
N SER A 591 -21.24 5.68 -10.77
CA SER A 591 -20.97 4.85 -9.59
C SER A 591 -20.05 3.68 -9.96
N GLY A 592 -19.42 3.05 -8.97
CA GLY A 592 -18.59 1.86 -9.22
C GLY A 592 -19.33 0.75 -10.00
N GLY A 593 -20.61 0.55 -9.74
CA GLY A 593 -21.47 -0.37 -10.52
C GLY A 593 -21.70 0.06 -11.96
N MET A 594 -21.88 1.35 -12.21
CA MET A 594 -22.02 1.87 -13.56
C MET A 594 -20.69 1.83 -14.34
N GLU A 595 -19.57 2.06 -13.66
CA GLU A 595 -18.23 1.91 -14.24
C GLU A 595 -17.93 0.46 -14.61
N GLN A 596 -18.31 -0.49 -13.75
CA GLN A 596 -18.16 -1.91 -14.03
C GLN A 596 -19.03 -2.38 -15.20
N ARG A 597 -20.26 -1.86 -15.31
CA ARG A 597 -21.12 -2.07 -16.48
C ARG A 597 -20.53 -1.46 -17.75
N LEU A 598 -19.85 -0.32 -17.66
CA LEU A 598 -19.11 0.26 -18.79
C LEU A 598 -17.93 -0.62 -19.20
N ALA A 599 -17.20 -1.21 -18.25
CA ALA A 599 -16.15 -2.18 -18.54
C ALA A 599 -16.66 -3.42 -19.27
N LEU A 600 -17.81 -3.94 -18.82
CA LEU A 600 -18.48 -5.02 -19.52
C LEU A 600 -18.96 -4.59 -20.92
N ALA A 601 -19.48 -3.38 -21.10
CA ALA A 601 -19.86 -2.85 -22.41
C ALA A 601 -18.66 -2.78 -23.37
N VAL A 602 -17.53 -2.27 -22.89
CA VAL A 602 -16.27 -2.22 -23.66
C VAL A 602 -15.81 -3.63 -24.05
N ALA A 603 -15.91 -4.60 -23.14
CA ALA A 603 -15.58 -5.99 -23.42
C ALA A 603 -16.51 -6.62 -24.48
N LEU A 604 -17.81 -6.29 -24.45
CA LEU A 604 -18.82 -6.84 -25.36
C LEU A 604 -18.85 -6.20 -26.75
N LEU A 605 -18.17 -5.06 -26.93
CA LEU A 605 -18.27 -4.27 -28.15
C LEU A 605 -17.83 -5.03 -29.42
N SER A 606 -16.93 -6.02 -29.29
CA SER A 606 -16.45 -6.86 -30.40
C SER A 606 -17.18 -8.20 -30.54
N ASP A 607 -18.27 -8.41 -29.79
CA ASP A 607 -18.99 -9.70 -29.69
C ASP A 607 -18.15 -10.93 -29.35
N PRO A 608 -17.26 -10.87 -28.36
CA PRO A 608 -16.40 -12.00 -28.08
C PRO A 608 -17.24 -13.24 -27.65
N PRO A 609 -16.90 -14.45 -28.13
CA PRO A 609 -17.49 -15.69 -27.64
C PRO A 609 -17.05 -16.03 -26.20
N VAL A 610 -15.93 -15.47 -25.75
CA VAL A 610 -15.34 -15.74 -24.44
C VAL A 610 -15.16 -14.44 -23.64
N LEU A 611 -15.60 -14.44 -22.38
CA LEU A 611 -15.40 -13.35 -21.43
C LEU A 611 -14.50 -13.80 -20.27
N LEU A 612 -13.46 -13.02 -20.03
CA LEU A 612 -12.58 -13.14 -18.86
C LEU A 612 -12.92 -12.00 -17.89
N LEU A 613 -13.24 -12.33 -16.64
CA LEU A 613 -13.74 -11.40 -15.64
C LEU A 613 -12.86 -11.51 -14.38
N ASP A 614 -12.07 -10.48 -14.08
CA ASP A 614 -11.20 -10.49 -12.90
C ASP A 614 -11.91 -9.80 -11.74
N GLU A 615 -12.34 -10.55 -10.72
CA GLU A 615 -13.09 -10.09 -9.55
C GLU A 615 -14.16 -9.04 -9.87
N PRO A 616 -15.11 -9.35 -10.78
CA PRO A 616 -15.93 -8.35 -11.44
C PRO A 616 -16.94 -7.64 -10.52
N THR A 617 -17.07 -8.07 -9.27
CA THR A 617 -18.05 -7.61 -8.28
C THR A 617 -17.40 -7.08 -6.99
N ALA A 618 -16.06 -7.03 -6.92
CA ALA A 618 -15.33 -6.70 -5.69
C ALA A 618 -15.69 -5.33 -5.09
N ASN A 619 -15.99 -4.36 -5.96
CA ASN A 619 -16.25 -2.96 -5.59
C ASN A 619 -17.75 -2.58 -5.66
N LEU A 620 -18.65 -3.57 -5.67
CA LEU A 620 -20.10 -3.36 -5.80
C LEU A 620 -20.84 -3.56 -4.47
N ASP A 621 -21.83 -2.70 -4.22
CA ASP A 621 -22.84 -2.95 -3.20
C ASP A 621 -23.71 -4.17 -3.57
N ALA A 622 -24.46 -4.71 -2.59
CA ALA A 622 -25.22 -5.94 -2.76
C ALA A 622 -26.23 -5.88 -3.92
N ALA A 623 -26.99 -4.79 -4.06
CA ALA A 623 -28.00 -4.66 -5.10
C ALA A 623 -27.37 -4.50 -6.50
N SER A 624 -26.30 -3.70 -6.60
CA SER A 624 -25.53 -3.55 -7.85
C SER A 624 -24.87 -4.85 -8.29
N ARG A 625 -24.38 -5.65 -7.34
CA ARG A 625 -23.77 -6.97 -7.58
C ARG A 625 -24.80 -7.94 -8.16
N ASP A 626 -25.96 -8.07 -7.54
CA ASP A 626 -26.98 -9.03 -7.96
C ASP A 626 -27.46 -8.72 -9.39
N ALA A 627 -27.71 -7.45 -9.69
CA ALA A 627 -28.05 -6.99 -11.05
C ALA A 627 -26.90 -7.22 -12.06
N PHE A 628 -25.64 -7.17 -11.63
CA PHE A 628 -24.50 -7.49 -12.50
C PHE A 628 -24.38 -8.99 -12.77
N LEU A 629 -24.65 -9.84 -11.76
CA LEU A 629 -24.68 -11.29 -11.93
C LEU A 629 -25.80 -11.74 -12.86
N GLU A 630 -27.00 -11.12 -12.77
CA GLU A 630 -28.10 -11.35 -13.71
C GLU A 630 -27.69 -11.04 -15.17
N LEU A 631 -26.96 -9.94 -15.38
CA LEU A 631 -26.42 -9.57 -16.68
C LEU A 631 -25.42 -10.62 -17.20
N LEU A 632 -24.52 -11.10 -16.35
CA LEU A 632 -23.59 -12.17 -16.72
C LEU A 632 -24.33 -13.49 -17.03
N GLN A 633 -25.36 -13.82 -16.26
CA GLN A 633 -26.19 -15.00 -16.49
C GLN A 633 -26.91 -14.90 -17.85
N ALA A 634 -27.43 -13.73 -18.22
CA ALA A 634 -28.03 -13.52 -19.54
C ALA A 634 -27.01 -13.73 -20.67
N LEU A 635 -25.78 -13.24 -20.51
CA LEU A 635 -24.69 -13.43 -21.49
C LEU A 635 -24.27 -14.91 -21.61
N LYS A 636 -24.22 -15.64 -20.50
CA LYS A 636 -23.99 -17.08 -20.47
C LYS A 636 -25.09 -17.84 -21.21
N THR A 637 -26.36 -17.54 -20.93
CA THR A 637 -27.53 -18.13 -21.60
C THR A 637 -27.53 -17.84 -23.11
N ALA A 638 -27.00 -16.68 -23.52
CA ALA A 638 -26.77 -16.34 -24.93
C ALA A 638 -25.60 -17.10 -25.58
N GLY A 639 -24.96 -18.04 -24.87
CA GLY A 639 -23.94 -18.94 -25.39
C GLY A 639 -22.49 -18.49 -25.19
N LYS A 640 -22.23 -17.41 -24.44
CA LYS A 640 -20.87 -16.95 -24.16
C LYS A 640 -20.22 -17.80 -23.06
N ALA A 641 -18.97 -18.21 -23.26
CA ALA A 641 -18.19 -18.86 -22.22
C ALA A 641 -17.62 -17.81 -21.25
N LEU A 642 -17.75 -18.06 -19.94
CA LEU A 642 -17.31 -17.12 -18.90
C LEU A 642 -16.17 -17.75 -18.08
N VAL A 643 -15.13 -16.98 -17.82
CA VAL A 643 -14.10 -17.32 -16.82
C VAL A 643 -14.01 -16.16 -15.85
N LEU A 644 -14.44 -16.37 -14.61
CA LEU A 644 -14.36 -15.35 -13.57
C LEU A 644 -13.41 -15.74 -12.43
N THR A 645 -12.70 -14.77 -11.88
CA THR A 645 -12.07 -14.90 -10.56
C THR A 645 -13.03 -14.33 -9.53
N SER A 646 -13.22 -15.03 -8.42
CA SER A 646 -13.94 -14.50 -7.26
C SER A 646 -13.34 -15.09 -6.00
N HIS A 647 -13.53 -14.41 -4.88
CA HIS A 647 -13.26 -14.92 -3.54
C HIS A 647 -14.57 -15.18 -2.76
N ARG A 648 -15.72 -14.83 -3.33
CA ARG A 648 -17.06 -14.97 -2.74
C ARG A 648 -17.74 -16.20 -3.33
N PHE A 649 -18.05 -17.17 -2.48
CA PHE A 649 -18.56 -18.46 -2.95
C PHE A 649 -20.00 -18.35 -3.47
N GLU A 650 -20.79 -17.40 -2.97
CA GLU A 650 -22.18 -17.18 -3.38
C GLU A 650 -22.28 -16.74 -4.85
N GLU A 651 -21.32 -15.95 -5.33
CA GLU A 651 -21.25 -15.55 -6.74
C GLU A 651 -20.92 -16.74 -7.63
N VAL A 652 -20.07 -17.64 -7.12
CA VAL A 652 -19.70 -18.89 -7.78
C VAL A 652 -20.89 -19.83 -7.86
N GLU A 653 -21.63 -20.01 -6.76
CA GLU A 653 -22.86 -20.80 -6.71
C GLU A 653 -23.94 -20.26 -7.65
N ALA A 654 -24.08 -18.94 -7.75
CA ALA A 654 -25.14 -18.32 -8.55
C ALA A 654 -24.90 -18.40 -10.06
N LEU A 655 -23.64 -18.37 -10.52
CA LEU A 655 -23.31 -18.19 -11.94
C LEU A 655 -22.54 -19.37 -12.57
N CYS A 656 -21.69 -20.06 -11.81
CA CYS A 656 -20.68 -20.97 -12.38
C CYS A 656 -21.16 -22.42 -12.45
N ASP A 657 -20.91 -23.07 -13.58
CA ASP A 657 -21.15 -24.51 -13.75
C ASP A 657 -20.04 -25.35 -13.09
N ARG A 658 -18.82 -24.80 -13.02
CA ARG A 658 -17.65 -25.48 -12.48
C ARG A 658 -16.69 -24.53 -11.81
N VAL A 659 -16.03 -25.02 -10.77
CA VAL A 659 -15.05 -24.29 -9.97
C VAL A 659 -13.69 -24.97 -10.13
N LEU A 660 -12.68 -24.17 -10.44
CA LEU A 660 -11.29 -24.57 -10.53
C LEU A 660 -10.53 -23.96 -9.36
N VAL A 661 -10.15 -24.80 -8.40
CA VAL A 661 -9.45 -24.36 -7.18
C VAL A 661 -7.96 -24.34 -7.44
N LEU A 662 -7.37 -23.15 -7.36
CA LEU A 662 -5.94 -22.91 -7.49
C LEU A 662 -5.31 -22.74 -6.10
N LYS A 663 -4.21 -23.45 -5.86
CA LYS A 663 -3.37 -23.28 -4.67
C LYS A 663 -1.90 -23.33 -5.10
N GLU A 664 -1.13 -22.31 -4.71
CA GLU A 664 0.32 -22.22 -5.02
C GLU A 664 0.64 -22.43 -6.53
N GLY A 665 -0.22 -21.90 -7.41
CA GLY A 665 -0.05 -21.99 -8.85
C GLY A 665 -0.43 -23.34 -9.47
N ARG A 666 -0.99 -24.28 -8.71
CA ARG A 666 -1.46 -25.59 -9.19
C ARG A 666 -2.97 -25.71 -9.09
N LEU A 667 -3.57 -26.43 -10.04
CA LEU A 667 -4.98 -26.83 -9.96
C LEU A 667 -5.08 -28.01 -8.98
N VAL A 668 -5.71 -27.79 -7.83
CA VAL A 668 -5.81 -28.81 -6.76
C VAL A 668 -7.16 -29.53 -6.76
N LEU A 669 -8.22 -28.87 -7.21
CA LEU A 669 -9.57 -29.41 -7.26
C LEU A 669 -10.34 -28.79 -8.43
N ALA A 670 -11.18 -29.58 -9.09
CA ALA A 670 -12.11 -29.12 -10.11
C ALA A 670 -13.41 -29.90 -10.00
N GLY A 671 -14.55 -29.20 -9.94
CA GLY A 671 -15.87 -29.82 -9.79
C GLY A 671 -16.96 -28.78 -9.81
N THR A 672 -18.21 -29.21 -9.73
CA THR A 672 -19.35 -28.29 -9.52
C THR A 672 -19.19 -27.50 -8.21
N PRO A 673 -19.83 -26.33 -8.05
CA PRO A 673 -19.79 -25.60 -6.79
C PRO A 673 -20.14 -26.49 -5.59
N ASP A 674 -21.16 -27.34 -5.72
CA ASP A 674 -21.56 -28.31 -4.69
C ASP A 674 -20.45 -29.31 -4.33
N GLU A 675 -19.81 -29.93 -5.32
CA GLU A 675 -18.72 -30.89 -5.12
C GLU A 675 -17.51 -30.23 -4.44
N VAL A 676 -17.21 -28.98 -4.81
CA VAL A 676 -16.10 -28.21 -4.23
C VAL A 676 -16.40 -27.78 -2.80
N ALA A 677 -17.63 -27.34 -2.51
CA ALA A 677 -18.06 -26.99 -1.15
C ALA A 677 -17.96 -28.19 -0.20
N GLN A 678 -18.46 -29.36 -0.65
CA GLN A 678 -18.39 -30.60 0.14
C GLN A 678 -16.95 -31.07 0.36
N SER A 679 -16.13 -31.06 -0.70
CA SER A 679 -14.73 -31.52 -0.63
C SER A 679 -13.86 -30.64 0.28
N LEU A 680 -14.23 -29.37 0.46
CA LEU A 680 -13.49 -28.40 1.27
C LEU A 680 -14.12 -28.15 2.64
N GLY A 681 -15.22 -28.85 2.97
CA GLY A 681 -15.88 -28.76 4.28
C GLY A 681 -16.45 -27.37 4.59
N LEU A 682 -16.75 -26.58 3.56
CA LEU A 682 -17.21 -25.19 3.69
C LEU A 682 -18.51 -25.12 4.52
N GLN A 683 -18.46 -24.48 5.69
CA GLN A 683 -19.62 -24.27 6.57
C GLN A 683 -20.14 -22.83 6.42
N THR A 684 -21.46 -22.65 6.38
CA THR A 684 -22.09 -21.31 6.44
C THR A 684 -22.33 -20.93 7.91
N GLU A 685 -22.04 -19.68 8.29
CA GLU A 685 -22.40 -19.15 9.60
C GLU A 685 -23.71 -18.36 9.50
N VAL A 686 -24.73 -18.76 10.27
CA VAL A 686 -25.98 -18.01 10.41
C VAL A 686 -25.96 -17.29 11.76
N ARG A 687 -26.05 -15.96 11.74
CA ARG A 687 -26.16 -15.11 12.91
C ARG A 687 -27.62 -14.78 13.16
N LEU A 688 -28.11 -15.09 14.35
CA LEU A 688 -29.50 -14.89 14.75
C LEU A 688 -29.53 -13.95 15.95
N ARG A 689 -30.30 -12.86 15.84
CA ARG A 689 -30.59 -11.98 16.96
C ARG A 689 -31.93 -12.37 17.58
N VAL A 690 -31.95 -12.51 18.89
CA VAL A 690 -33.15 -12.83 19.67
C VAL A 690 -33.20 -11.92 20.88
N ALA A 691 -34.38 -11.73 21.45
CA ALA A 691 -34.55 -10.95 22.68
C ALA A 691 -33.61 -11.48 23.79
N ALA A 692 -33.05 -10.58 24.61
CA ALA A 692 -32.09 -10.93 25.65
C ALA A 692 -32.62 -12.01 26.63
N SER A 693 -33.92 -12.01 26.89
CA SER A 693 -34.61 -13.01 27.72
C SER A 693 -34.75 -14.39 27.08
N ALA A 694 -34.60 -14.49 25.76
CA ALA A 694 -34.80 -15.72 24.98
C ALA A 694 -33.48 -16.39 24.55
N VAL A 695 -32.32 -15.77 24.79
CA VAL A 695 -31.00 -16.25 24.34
C VAL A 695 -30.69 -17.66 24.86
N GLU A 696 -30.89 -17.93 26.14
CA GLU A 696 -30.59 -19.24 26.74
C GLU A 696 -31.54 -20.34 26.21
N LYS A 697 -32.83 -20.01 26.05
CA LYS A 697 -33.82 -20.90 25.46
C LYS A 697 -33.48 -21.22 24.00
N ALA A 698 -33.10 -20.21 23.23
CA ALA A 698 -32.72 -20.33 21.83
C ALA A 698 -31.46 -21.19 21.64
N LEU A 699 -30.44 -20.99 22.48
CA LEU A 699 -29.22 -21.79 22.47
C LEU A 699 -29.50 -23.27 22.77
N ALA A 700 -30.37 -23.55 23.74
CA ALA A 700 -30.78 -24.91 24.09
C ALA A 700 -31.52 -25.60 22.93
N VAL A 701 -32.46 -24.90 22.28
CA VAL A 701 -33.22 -25.41 21.12
C VAL A 701 -32.31 -25.73 19.94
N LEU A 702 -31.35 -24.85 19.63
CA LEU A 702 -30.42 -25.06 18.52
C LEU A 702 -29.47 -26.24 18.78
N LYS A 703 -28.94 -26.37 20.00
CA LYS A 703 -28.10 -27.51 20.39
C LYS A 703 -28.89 -28.83 20.36
N ALA A 704 -30.13 -28.83 20.85
CA ALA A 704 -31.00 -30.01 20.79
C ALA A 704 -31.37 -30.39 19.34
N GLY A 705 -31.43 -29.43 18.43
CA GLY A 705 -31.61 -29.63 16.99
C GLY A 705 -30.36 -30.13 16.25
N GLY A 706 -29.25 -30.35 16.95
CA GLY A 706 -27.99 -30.84 16.38
C GLY A 706 -27.14 -29.75 15.69
N PHE A 707 -27.41 -28.47 15.96
CA PHE A 707 -26.64 -27.36 15.41
C PHE A 707 -25.48 -26.95 16.33
N VAL A 708 -24.35 -26.58 15.73
CA VAL A 708 -23.21 -25.98 16.45
C VAL A 708 -23.51 -24.50 16.66
N ALA A 709 -24.05 -24.16 17.84
CA ALA A 709 -24.47 -22.81 18.20
C ALA A 709 -23.63 -22.21 19.35
N THR A 710 -23.15 -20.98 19.19
CA THR A 710 -22.39 -20.21 20.20
C THR A 710 -23.01 -18.84 20.44
N ARG A 711 -22.81 -18.29 21.64
CA ARG A 711 -23.35 -16.98 22.05
C ARG A 711 -22.28 -15.89 21.91
N ASN A 712 -22.66 -14.74 21.37
CA ASN A 712 -21.88 -13.51 21.39
C ASN A 712 -22.75 -12.32 21.87
N SER A 713 -22.63 -11.95 23.14
CA SER A 713 -23.41 -10.89 23.81
C SER A 713 -24.95 -11.08 23.69
N HIS A 714 -25.54 -10.65 22.57
CA HIS A 714 -26.97 -10.67 22.21
C HIS A 714 -27.28 -11.35 20.85
N ALA A 715 -26.27 -11.93 20.17
CA ALA A 715 -26.40 -12.67 18.92
C ALA A 715 -25.96 -14.13 19.09
N LEU A 716 -26.65 -15.05 18.42
CA LEU A 716 -26.33 -16.47 18.33
C LEU A 716 -25.65 -16.73 16.99
N ARG A 717 -24.50 -17.41 16.99
CA ARG A 717 -23.83 -17.87 15.77
C ARG A 717 -24.08 -19.35 15.61
N VAL A 718 -24.57 -19.77 14.46
CA VAL A 718 -24.94 -21.16 14.17
C VAL A 718 -24.23 -21.61 12.91
N GLN A 719 -23.34 -22.61 13.03
CA GLN A 719 -22.73 -23.21 11.85
C GLN A 719 -23.68 -24.24 11.24
N VAL A 720 -23.94 -24.10 9.93
CA VAL A 720 -24.82 -24.97 9.18
C VAL A 720 -24.30 -25.20 7.77
N ASP A 721 -24.65 -26.35 7.22
CA ASP A 721 -24.53 -26.63 5.81
C ASP A 721 -25.33 -25.60 4.98
N ALA A 722 -24.81 -25.22 3.81
CA ALA A 722 -25.41 -24.21 2.95
C ALA A 722 -26.87 -24.53 2.54
N ARG A 723 -27.25 -25.81 2.48
CA ARG A 723 -28.62 -26.26 2.16
C ARG A 723 -29.56 -26.23 3.37
N ARG A 724 -29.02 -26.07 4.58
CA ARG A 724 -29.76 -26.14 5.85
C ARG A 724 -29.84 -24.79 6.56
N LYS A 725 -29.49 -23.68 5.89
CA LYS A 725 -29.49 -22.30 6.42
C LYS A 725 -30.79 -21.88 7.13
N LEU A 726 -31.95 -22.36 6.65
CA LEU A 726 -33.26 -22.05 7.25
C LEU A 726 -33.68 -22.99 8.40
N GLN A 727 -32.98 -24.10 8.62
CA GLN A 727 -33.37 -25.06 9.65
C GLN A 727 -33.18 -24.55 11.08
N PRO A 728 -32.13 -23.77 11.42
CA PRO A 728 -32.03 -23.08 12.70
C PRO A 728 -33.23 -22.18 12.98
N LEU A 729 -33.65 -21.39 11.97
CA LEU A 729 -34.78 -20.48 12.09
C LEU A 729 -36.09 -21.25 12.33
N ARG A 730 -36.36 -22.30 11.55
CA ARG A 730 -37.54 -23.16 11.74
C ARG A 730 -37.54 -23.88 13.09
N ALA A 731 -36.38 -24.25 13.61
CA ALA A 731 -36.25 -24.86 14.93
C ALA A 731 -36.61 -23.87 16.05
N LEU A 732 -36.15 -22.62 15.94
CA LEU A 732 -36.50 -21.55 16.89
C LEU A 732 -37.98 -21.16 16.82
N GLU A 733 -38.53 -21.05 15.61
CA GLU A 733 -39.95 -20.74 15.39
C GLU A 733 -40.87 -21.80 16.02
N ARG A 734 -40.58 -23.09 15.80
CA ARG A 734 -41.32 -24.20 16.43
C ARG A 734 -41.24 -24.19 17.96
N ALA A 735 -40.17 -23.65 18.52
CA ALA A 735 -39.99 -23.52 19.97
C ALA A 735 -40.57 -22.22 20.55
N GLY A 736 -41.26 -21.42 19.72
CA GLY A 736 -41.84 -20.13 20.11
C GLY A 736 -40.78 -19.09 20.48
N VAL A 737 -39.60 -19.14 19.85
CA VAL A 737 -38.55 -18.13 20.00
C VAL A 737 -38.59 -17.21 18.79
N ALA A 738 -38.96 -15.95 19.00
CA ALA A 738 -38.94 -14.94 17.95
C ALA A 738 -37.49 -14.53 17.63
N VAL A 739 -37.16 -14.54 16.33
CA VAL A 739 -35.90 -14.01 15.80
C VAL A 739 -36.14 -12.57 15.37
N GLU A 740 -35.41 -11.64 15.98
CA GLU A 740 -35.52 -10.20 15.71
C GLU A 740 -34.81 -9.82 14.40
N ASP A 741 -33.69 -10.48 14.12
CA ASP A 741 -32.85 -10.22 12.95
C ASP A 741 -32.02 -11.45 12.59
N MET A 742 -31.68 -11.61 11.30
CA MET A 742 -30.88 -12.72 10.79
C MET A 742 -29.89 -12.23 9.75
N ASP A 743 -28.63 -12.59 9.95
CA ASP A 743 -27.55 -12.37 8.99
C ASP A 743 -26.90 -13.71 8.65
N VAL A 744 -26.49 -13.89 7.39
CA VAL A 744 -25.93 -15.15 6.90
C VAL A 744 -24.60 -14.83 6.25
N GLU A 745 -23.53 -15.31 6.87
CA GLU A 745 -22.19 -15.18 6.33
C GLU A 745 -21.83 -16.44 5.54
N GLY A 746 -21.42 -16.21 4.30
CA GLY A 746 -21.06 -17.25 3.35
C GLY A 746 -20.03 -18.24 3.84
N PRO A 747 -19.93 -19.40 3.18
CA PRO A 747 -18.85 -20.32 3.43
C PRO A 747 -17.49 -19.64 3.21
N SER A 748 -16.69 -19.55 4.28
CA SER A 748 -15.33 -19.01 4.25
C SER A 748 -14.30 -20.12 4.19
N TRP A 749 -13.24 -19.90 3.40
CA TRP A 749 -12.10 -20.80 3.30
C TRP A 749 -11.00 -20.28 4.23
N THR A 750 -10.84 -20.89 5.41
CA THR A 750 -9.74 -20.60 6.35
C THR A 750 -8.46 -21.32 5.94
#